data_AF-A0A0M9G7Z1-F1
#
_entry.id   AF-A0A0M9G7Z1-F1
#
_cell.length_a   1.000
_cell.length_b   1.000
_cell.length_c   1.000
_cell.angle_alpha   90.00
_cell.angle_beta   90.00
_cell.angle_gamma   90.00
#
_symmetry.space_group_name_H-M   'P 1'
#
loop_
_entity.id
_entity.type
_entity.pdbx_description
1 polymer ?
#
loop_
_entity_poly.entity_id
_entity_poly.type
_entity_poly.pdbx_seq_one_letter_code
_entity_poly.pdbx_strand_id
1 'polypeptide(L)'
;MMRRRCVGRASLAVASSNFSPFLSTGGGGGGRPPSTGSTSCAVCTPTRAQSSRGHGGSKSGDGSRLHTFISDNRSATSSFPASSVGSRRGNRGGGGAAFVSPTAAAGSTASSSAATMSDWATQLQRELMSPVDPLGGLAHRDYYRDPASGYAPQYAPRDFVHGGRIAYPHTQPGSSQAYAAAAAQRDWLRHDVESMRFASQEARATARQLRSGAERECFTQRHVPADRFQSALPSSASVSAVDLLRSSGALSDEKVRQQATLDRYRAATAAKSGTGSDVSYTSGNGMNSEELLNTVVEEVATANDDLLDEQLRIEHGLREKERFDFNVVKRSARLPFEGYDMDRRVAQQAGRPQGAQQLPPTVPPSSMEEAMKNLRGGSDTLPDVEAQARLTYASNTTTEEPKLGEALTRDVVNNVHAQRQSAQNTKAQTRKQRFGLGRQGALVQDGGPDKRTLRKHANDERLVDAVLFASNAYRRTVTDEHVDPYLRRSTAKGVGHLLNNRFDMQRREDRVARGQQDLTERNTVHYGVPIQQSVDEFVVSHRNARGERPLDYFKPFPHFRAQRLQRMYRDVEGFSLMKQRPEAYEWELFTRYRAHHQQRRELALLHGLEPVANETAEERAVRRVKLDEICENTPFDPTKLQLNDDEVEVDVETLRSWFGVYVLPSPTIVEAVVRESDSALSLHLHHTHDELKTLDKREHVLSSRYLNRLLLFEGFQHRWNRGFTHEVFGKAPEPVIKYAQPPEVLQYFDAEEQAMYQQYVKEESVAQMEEWAKITRGRRYIAEKRQYGEVVGQGMKVSVVDARHAETGGVLTLTVDAYGKALNRVARADGSGEESAADAHTVVRIDGQPYTAVPGSERAVTPLSVRLESGESMEMTDEAFSRYPLEVPASATYNHALNYGIGEYSYNRGNYVETQDVIWEEATAGAVEGWSPATHADGLRPGLPVRARRRLATGAAATQQVDVVAAAADVSGDFQRGRIVEYLRQPFFNPDPRLVTVAFHADGVVQQVPLADVLIWQRRYHGPERTTGDESRRYNPAGLRRYIDAADPKNEKAAHGSASGGADGEDHFLEKYERRLPDTAVNNRYRTTKQITELDQWNRFDTTRPENYRPLSISHRRDYIRQGYMHRYTPWEWIAIQEADQPIIYETMRQDNVGASYFFSLNRAWRYKARPHGYLRNYENEVRDMLQFVDGVTPWKQAQKIRTYWEVRQHHPMPQFNRPEVAMHRNSAGLLPSHMWDTDKKTGKVKGVKDSVRDYQTKTPLPKWVQL
;
A
#
# COMPACT_ATOMS: atom_id res chain seq x y z
N MET A 1 -7.32 -19.66 -80.15
CA MET A 1 -7.73 -18.24 -80.21
C MET A 1 -8.32 -17.86 -78.85
N MET A 2 -8.44 -16.60 -78.42
CA MET A 2 -7.39 -15.58 -78.25
C MET A 2 -7.18 -15.38 -76.72
N ARG A 3 -6.10 -14.86 -76.11
CA ARG A 3 -4.96 -14.00 -76.49
C ARG A 3 -5.34 -12.49 -76.60
N ARG A 4 -4.51 -11.53 -76.14
CA ARG A 4 -3.11 -11.60 -75.67
C ARG A 4 -2.76 -10.49 -74.64
N ARG A 5 -2.03 -10.89 -73.59
CA ARG A 5 -1.00 -10.16 -72.79
C ARG A 5 -1.02 -8.62 -72.75
N CYS A 6 -1.02 -8.07 -71.53
CA CYS A 6 0.23 -7.57 -70.90
C CYS A 6 0.18 -7.79 -69.39
N VAL A 7 1.31 -8.15 -68.77
CA VAL A 7 1.46 -8.38 -67.32
C VAL A 7 2.78 -7.78 -66.88
N GLY A 8 2.76 -6.88 -65.90
CA GLY A 8 3.95 -6.36 -65.24
C GLY A 8 3.86 -6.65 -63.74
N ARG A 9 4.73 -7.52 -63.24
CA ARG A 9 4.90 -7.78 -61.80
C ARG A 9 6.40 -7.81 -61.52
N ALA A 10 6.88 -6.86 -60.72
CA ALA A 10 8.31 -6.66 -60.50
C ALA A 10 8.93 -7.79 -59.66
N SER A 11 10.21 -8.04 -59.90
CA SER A 11 11.02 -9.07 -59.25
C SER A 11 11.86 -8.51 -58.09
N LEU A 12 12.21 -9.37 -57.14
CA LEU A 12 13.25 -9.12 -56.14
C LEU A 12 14.10 -10.38 -55.96
N ALA A 13 15.38 -10.33 -56.35
CA ALA A 13 16.36 -11.39 -56.09
C ALA A 13 17.81 -10.87 -56.16
N VAL A 14 18.49 -10.93 -55.01
CA VAL A 14 19.90 -11.32 -54.78
C VAL A 14 21.04 -10.81 -55.68
N ALA A 15 21.95 -10.05 -55.06
CA ALA A 15 23.41 -10.17 -55.14
C ALA A 15 23.99 -9.69 -53.78
N SER A 16 24.98 -10.25 -53.06
CA SER A 16 26.28 -10.87 -53.38
C SER A 16 27.32 -9.89 -53.98
N SER A 17 28.59 -9.83 -53.54
CA SER A 17 29.27 -10.40 -52.36
C SER A 17 30.70 -9.80 -52.22
N ASN A 18 31.33 -9.98 -51.05
CA ASN A 18 32.79 -9.88 -50.78
C ASN A 18 33.47 -8.49 -50.85
N PHE A 19 34.29 -8.17 -49.85
CA PHE A 19 35.76 -8.14 -50.02
C PHE A 19 36.50 -8.28 -48.67
N SER A 20 37.78 -8.66 -48.72
CA SER A 20 38.60 -9.10 -47.56
C SER A 20 39.69 -8.09 -47.16
N PRO A 21 40.25 -8.15 -45.93
CA PRO A 21 41.19 -7.16 -45.40
C PRO A 21 42.66 -7.49 -45.71
N PHE A 22 43.56 -6.51 -45.53
CA PHE A 22 45.00 -6.77 -45.27
C PHE A 22 45.66 -5.65 -44.43
N LEU A 23 46.73 -6.01 -43.72
CA LEU A 23 47.58 -5.12 -42.90
C LEU A 23 48.83 -4.66 -43.65
N SER A 24 49.50 -3.59 -43.19
CA SER A 24 50.88 -3.67 -42.61
C SER A 24 51.49 -2.28 -42.30
N THR A 25 52.34 -2.21 -41.26
CA THR A 25 53.53 -1.33 -41.01
C THR A 25 53.65 0.05 -41.71
N GLY A 26 54.06 1.16 -41.08
CA GLY A 26 54.96 1.37 -39.92
C GLY A 26 56.12 2.32 -40.33
N GLY A 27 56.89 3.02 -39.47
CA GLY A 27 56.84 3.22 -38.01
C GLY A 27 58.05 4.06 -37.51
N GLY A 28 57.96 4.65 -36.31
CA GLY A 28 59.02 5.49 -35.68
C GLY A 28 59.09 6.93 -36.21
N GLY A 29 59.55 7.95 -35.48
CA GLY A 29 59.99 8.09 -34.07
C GLY A 29 60.61 9.50 -33.88
N GLY A 30 60.74 10.12 -32.70
CA GLY A 30 60.28 9.80 -31.34
C GLY A 30 60.57 10.99 -30.40
N GLY A 31 59.93 11.07 -29.22
CA GLY A 31 60.11 12.19 -28.28
C GLY A 31 59.40 11.98 -26.94
N ARG A 32 60.05 12.36 -25.83
CA ARG A 32 59.68 12.11 -24.41
C ARG A 32 60.47 13.09 -23.52
N PRO A 33 60.17 13.28 -22.21
CA PRO A 33 58.90 13.16 -21.50
C PRO A 33 58.53 14.47 -20.72
N PRO A 34 58.35 14.54 -19.37
CA PRO A 34 57.02 14.58 -18.74
C PRO A 34 56.77 15.76 -17.76
N SER A 35 55.51 15.99 -17.37
CA SER A 35 55.15 16.31 -15.95
C SER A 35 53.64 16.31 -15.69
N THR A 36 53.26 16.08 -14.43
CA THR A 36 51.92 16.26 -13.86
C THR A 36 51.58 17.74 -13.59
N GLY A 37 50.29 18.10 -13.52
CA GLY A 37 49.84 19.39 -12.99
C GLY A 37 48.36 19.36 -12.55
N SER A 38 48.07 19.82 -11.33
CA SER A 38 46.73 19.74 -10.71
C SER A 38 46.49 20.82 -9.66
N THR A 39 45.31 21.45 -9.68
CA THR A 39 44.76 22.34 -8.64
C THR A 39 43.22 22.28 -8.73
N SER A 40 42.37 22.09 -7.71
CA SER A 40 42.46 22.02 -6.24
C SER A 40 42.52 23.33 -5.44
N CYS A 41 41.42 23.61 -4.71
CA CYS A 41 41.38 24.23 -3.38
C CYS A 41 40.64 23.21 -2.47
N ALA A 42 41.23 22.69 -1.39
CA ALA A 42 41.41 23.30 -0.05
C ALA A 42 40.05 23.44 0.68
N VAL A 43 39.85 23.04 1.95
CA VAL A 43 40.71 23.05 3.18
C VAL A 43 40.40 21.77 4.03
N CYS A 44 41.38 20.91 4.40
CA CYS A 44 42.04 20.73 5.73
C CYS A 44 41.10 20.46 6.95
N THR A 45 41.40 19.62 7.96
CA THR A 45 42.66 18.93 8.40
C THR A 45 42.37 17.68 9.30
N PRO A 46 43.33 16.80 9.66
CA PRO A 46 43.06 15.39 10.09
C PRO A 46 43.78 14.85 11.37
N THR A 47 43.47 13.58 11.73
CA THR A 47 44.37 12.56 12.35
C THR A 47 43.77 11.16 12.08
N ARG A 48 44.41 10.05 11.67
CA ARG A 48 45.80 9.53 11.55
C ARG A 48 46.32 8.59 12.67
N ALA A 49 46.06 7.29 12.50
CA ALA A 49 46.94 6.13 12.77
C ALA A 49 46.40 4.96 11.90
N GLN A 50 47.15 4.07 11.21
CA GLN A 50 48.26 3.19 11.62
C GLN A 50 47.84 2.23 12.75
N SER A 51 47.94 0.89 12.64
CA SER A 51 48.46 0.02 11.56
C SER A 51 47.88 -1.42 11.71
N SER A 52 48.19 -2.48 10.96
CA SER A 52 49.34 -2.74 10.07
C SER A 52 49.07 -3.72 8.89
N ARG A 53 49.77 -4.86 8.85
CA ARG A 53 49.81 -6.00 7.89
C ARG A 53 49.78 -7.29 8.75
N GLY A 54 49.50 -8.49 8.24
CA GLY A 54 49.18 -8.92 6.87
C GLY A 54 49.53 -10.41 6.68
N HIS A 55 49.62 -10.86 5.42
CA HIS A 55 49.75 -12.28 4.98
C HIS A 55 48.49 -13.14 5.27
N GLY A 56 48.18 -14.16 4.47
CA GLY A 56 48.78 -14.56 3.18
C GLY A 56 48.54 -16.04 2.87
N GLY A 57 48.20 -16.37 1.63
CA GLY A 57 48.01 -17.75 1.18
C GLY A 57 46.86 -17.88 0.17
N SER A 58 47.06 -18.66 -0.89
CA SER A 58 46.04 -18.97 -1.90
C SER A 58 45.73 -20.46 -1.88
N LYS A 59 44.51 -20.83 -2.30
CA LYS A 59 44.28 -21.88 -3.31
C LYS A 59 42.85 -21.87 -3.83
N SER A 60 42.66 -22.57 -4.94
CA SER A 60 41.44 -22.68 -5.76
C SER A 60 40.67 -23.97 -5.46
N GLY A 61 39.36 -23.96 -5.66
CA GLY A 61 38.54 -25.17 -5.71
C GLY A 61 37.04 -24.88 -5.69
N ASP A 62 36.30 -25.67 -6.45
CA ASP A 62 34.83 -25.72 -6.51
C ASP A 62 34.22 -26.15 -5.14
N GLY A 63 32.93 -25.95 -4.85
CA GLY A 63 31.87 -25.39 -5.69
C GLY A 63 30.52 -26.04 -5.40
N SER A 64 29.98 -25.80 -4.20
CA SER A 64 28.63 -26.23 -3.83
C SER A 64 27.92 -25.16 -2.99
N ARG A 65 26.70 -24.80 -3.39
CA ARG A 65 25.76 -23.97 -2.61
C ARG A 65 24.73 -24.90 -1.98
N LEU A 66 24.79 -25.07 -0.66
CA LEU A 66 23.65 -25.51 0.15
C LEU A 66 23.40 -24.44 1.20
N HIS A 67 22.18 -23.91 1.20
CA HIS A 67 21.75 -22.90 2.18
C HIS A 67 21.06 -23.61 3.34
N THR A 68 21.79 -23.88 4.42
CA THR A 68 21.20 -24.16 5.73
C THR A 68 20.90 -22.84 6.45
N PHE A 69 19.69 -22.69 6.98
CA PHE A 69 19.35 -21.57 7.86
C PHE A 69 19.88 -21.87 9.26
N ILE A 70 21.05 -21.29 9.59
CA ILE A 70 21.50 -21.12 10.98
C ILE A 70 21.71 -19.63 11.20
N SER A 71 20.91 -19.06 12.10
CA SER A 71 21.04 -17.66 12.53
C SER A 71 22.18 -17.53 13.54
N ASP A 72 23.40 -17.31 13.04
CA ASP A 72 24.59 -17.01 13.83
C ASP A 72 24.38 -15.73 14.65
N ASN A 73 23.92 -15.89 15.89
CA ASN A 73 23.69 -14.78 16.83
C ASN A 73 25.04 -14.27 17.37
N ARG A 74 25.75 -13.48 16.55
CA ARG A 74 26.99 -12.80 16.93
C ARG A 74 26.71 -11.67 17.90
N SER A 75 26.62 -12.03 19.18
CA SER A 75 26.59 -11.08 20.30
C SER A 75 27.82 -10.18 20.27
N ALA A 76 27.60 -8.87 20.32
CA ALA A 76 28.68 -7.90 20.45
C ALA A 76 29.20 -7.90 21.89
N THR A 77 30.42 -8.39 22.10
CA THR A 77 31.05 -8.44 23.42
C THR A 77 31.48 -7.05 23.90
N SER A 78 30.74 -6.48 24.84
CA SER A 78 31.22 -5.39 25.69
C SER A 78 32.03 -5.97 26.86
N SER A 79 33.32 -5.62 26.91
CA SER A 79 34.23 -6.04 27.97
C SER A 79 34.32 -5.01 29.09
N PHE A 80 34.19 -5.43 30.36
CA PHE A 80 35.05 -5.01 31.50
C PHE A 80 34.69 -5.84 32.77
N PRO A 81 35.51 -5.85 33.85
CA PRO A 81 36.08 -7.12 34.31
C PRO A 81 35.50 -7.68 35.62
N ALA A 82 35.90 -8.91 35.94
CA ALA A 82 35.46 -9.66 37.11
C ALA A 82 36.09 -9.21 38.45
N SER A 83 35.35 -9.40 39.54
CA SER A 83 35.85 -9.34 40.92
C SER A 83 35.34 -10.52 41.77
N SER A 84 36.17 -11.57 41.85
CA SER A 84 36.42 -12.45 43.00
C SER A 84 35.42 -12.58 44.17
N VAL A 85 35.05 -13.84 44.45
CA VAL A 85 34.97 -14.47 45.81
C VAL A 85 33.86 -14.03 46.79
N GLY A 86 33.10 -15.02 47.31
CA GLY A 86 32.78 -15.03 48.76
C GLY A 86 31.44 -15.60 49.27
N SER A 87 31.45 -16.86 49.69
CA SER A 87 30.94 -17.33 51.00
C SER A 87 29.44 -17.30 51.39
N ARG A 88 28.93 -18.51 51.73
CA ARG A 88 28.04 -18.87 52.86
C ARG A 88 26.61 -18.28 53.05
N ARG A 89 25.69 -19.23 53.26
CA ARG A 89 24.41 -19.16 54.00
C ARG A 89 24.30 -18.02 55.04
N GLY A 90 23.24 -17.21 54.91
CA GLY A 90 22.53 -16.48 55.97
C GLY A 90 21.03 -16.81 55.91
N ASN A 91 20.22 -16.48 56.94
CA ASN A 91 18.83 -16.97 57.03
C ASN A 91 17.85 -15.94 57.65
N ARG A 92 16.58 -15.99 57.22
CA ARG A 92 15.37 -15.28 57.70
C ARG A 92 15.29 -13.75 57.54
N GLY A 93 14.16 -13.29 56.99
CA GLY A 93 13.38 -12.24 57.65
C GLY A 93 12.62 -11.23 56.78
N GLY A 94 11.28 -11.37 56.69
CA GLY A 94 10.35 -10.23 56.69
C GLY A 94 9.76 -9.70 55.36
N GLY A 95 8.50 -10.07 55.10
CA GLY A 95 7.43 -9.18 54.62
C GLY A 95 7.58 -8.38 53.31
N GLY A 96 6.94 -8.87 52.24
CA GLY A 96 6.56 -8.09 51.06
C GLY A 96 5.07 -8.32 50.73
N ALA A 97 4.34 -7.26 50.35
CA ALA A 97 2.88 -7.31 50.25
C ALA A 97 2.36 -8.14 49.06
N ALA A 98 1.19 -8.78 49.24
CA ALA A 98 0.51 -9.51 48.18
C ALA A 98 -0.29 -8.57 47.26
N PHE A 99 -0.37 -8.92 45.97
CA PHE A 99 -1.34 -8.32 45.05
C PHE A 99 -2.63 -9.17 45.03
N VAL A 100 -3.78 -8.52 44.89
CA VAL A 100 -5.09 -9.15 45.11
C VAL A 100 -5.68 -9.71 43.80
N SER A 101 -6.03 -11.00 43.82
CA SER A 101 -7.01 -11.58 42.90
C SER A 101 -8.38 -11.62 43.57
N PRO A 102 -9.49 -11.23 42.92
CA PRO A 102 -10.83 -11.30 43.50
C PRO A 102 -11.26 -12.75 43.71
N THR A 103 -11.75 -13.06 44.91
CA THR A 103 -12.08 -14.43 45.33
C THR A 103 -13.52 -14.83 45.01
N ALA A 104 -13.70 -16.03 44.46
CA ALA A 104 -14.86 -16.86 44.75
C ALA A 104 -14.42 -17.94 45.75
N ALA A 105 -14.95 -17.90 46.98
CA ALA A 105 -14.46 -18.73 48.08
C ALA A 105 -15.52 -19.71 48.61
N ALA A 106 -15.19 -21.00 48.59
CA ALA A 106 -15.77 -22.02 49.45
C ALA A 106 -14.58 -22.73 50.11
N GLY A 107 -14.39 -22.51 51.41
CA GLY A 107 -13.10 -22.75 52.04
C GLY A 107 -12.90 -24.13 52.66
N SER A 108 -11.65 -24.60 52.65
CA SER A 108 -11.10 -25.42 53.74
C SER A 108 -9.67 -24.94 54.05
N THR A 109 -9.32 -24.89 55.34
CA THR A 109 -8.02 -24.38 55.79
C THR A 109 -6.96 -25.49 55.71
N ALA A 110 -6.01 -25.37 54.79
CA ALA A 110 -4.87 -26.28 54.68
C ALA A 110 -3.55 -25.56 55.01
N SER A 111 -3.06 -25.74 56.23
CA SER A 111 -1.70 -25.35 56.60
C SER A 111 -0.67 -26.35 56.06
N SER A 112 0.36 -25.84 55.39
CA SER A 112 1.66 -26.50 55.19
C SER A 112 1.64 -27.99 54.75
N SER A 113 1.37 -28.26 53.47
CA SER A 113 1.56 -29.59 52.85
C SER A 113 2.37 -29.50 51.56
N ALA A 114 3.70 -29.66 51.66
CA ALA A 114 4.61 -29.67 50.51
C ALA A 114 4.62 -31.04 49.77
N ALA A 115 3.45 -31.62 49.53
CA ALA A 115 3.31 -33.04 49.16
C ALA A 115 2.04 -33.37 48.34
N THR A 116 1.88 -32.75 47.16
CA THR A 116 0.85 -33.12 46.15
C THR A 116 1.39 -33.07 44.72
N MET A 117 2.68 -33.38 44.52
CA MET A 117 3.32 -33.37 43.19
C MET A 117 3.65 -34.77 42.65
N SER A 118 3.20 -35.03 41.43
CA SER A 118 3.78 -35.95 40.44
C SER A 118 3.47 -37.47 40.44
N ASP A 119 2.30 -37.92 40.93
CA ASP A 119 1.88 -39.34 40.83
C ASP A 119 2.10 -39.97 39.43
N TRP A 120 1.59 -39.34 38.36
CA TRP A 120 1.70 -39.82 36.98
C TRP A 120 3.17 -40.02 36.52
N ALA A 121 4.09 -39.15 36.94
CA ALA A 121 5.51 -39.25 36.62
C ALA A 121 6.16 -40.45 37.35
N THR A 122 5.73 -40.75 38.58
CA THR A 122 6.19 -41.96 39.29
C THR A 122 5.67 -43.23 38.62
N GLN A 123 4.47 -43.20 38.03
CA GLN A 123 3.94 -44.32 37.24
C GLN A 123 4.77 -44.52 35.97
N LEU A 124 5.00 -43.48 35.17
CA LEU A 124 5.85 -43.56 33.97
C LEU A 124 7.28 -44.06 34.29
N GLN A 125 7.89 -43.58 35.38
CA GLN A 125 9.19 -44.09 35.82
C GLN A 125 9.13 -45.55 36.28
N ARG A 126 8.03 -45.98 36.95
CA ARG A 126 7.81 -47.37 37.35
C ARG A 126 7.66 -48.30 36.14
N GLU A 127 7.03 -47.83 35.07
CA GLU A 127 6.90 -48.52 33.77
C GLU A 127 8.24 -48.56 33.02
N LEU A 128 8.96 -47.44 32.88
CA LEU A 128 10.31 -47.39 32.30
C LEU A 128 11.32 -48.26 33.06
N MET A 129 11.19 -48.37 34.39
CA MET A 129 11.97 -49.28 35.22
C MET A 129 11.58 -50.76 35.04
N SER A 130 10.43 -51.08 34.43
CA SER A 130 9.97 -52.44 34.15
C SER A 130 10.66 -53.04 32.90
N PRO A 131 10.79 -54.37 32.76
CA PRO A 131 11.24 -54.99 31.51
C PRO A 131 10.07 -55.36 30.57
N VAL A 132 8.82 -55.12 30.99
CA VAL A 132 7.58 -55.53 30.31
C VAL A 132 6.96 -54.34 29.58
N ASP A 133 6.31 -54.59 28.43
CA ASP A 133 5.47 -53.62 27.72
C ASP A 133 4.35 -53.07 28.64
N PRO A 134 4.11 -51.76 28.72
CA PRO A 134 3.16 -51.18 29.68
C PRO A 134 1.71 -51.61 29.43
N LEU A 135 1.36 -52.02 28.20
CA LEU A 135 0.05 -52.55 27.83
C LEU A 135 0.03 -54.10 27.77
N GLY A 136 1.09 -54.77 28.22
CA GLY A 136 1.21 -56.23 28.19
C GLY A 136 1.18 -56.84 26.79
N GLY A 137 1.45 -56.06 25.73
CA GLY A 137 1.29 -56.48 24.34
C GLY A 137 -0.15 -56.46 23.82
N LEU A 138 -1.14 -56.07 24.64
CA LEU A 138 -2.54 -56.01 24.23
C LEU A 138 -2.78 -54.90 23.19
N ALA A 139 -3.85 -55.08 22.40
CA ALA A 139 -4.34 -54.08 21.45
C ALA A 139 -5.34 -53.15 22.15
N HIS A 140 -4.97 -51.88 22.35
CA HIS A 140 -5.88 -50.85 22.86
C HIS A 140 -6.20 -49.85 21.74
N ARG A 141 -7.46 -49.44 21.60
CA ARG A 141 -7.94 -48.62 20.47
C ARG A 141 -7.30 -47.23 20.40
N ASP A 142 -6.94 -46.68 21.56
CA ASP A 142 -6.43 -45.30 21.74
C ASP A 142 -4.88 -45.25 21.82
N TYR A 143 -4.17 -46.36 21.54
CA TYR A 143 -2.71 -46.40 21.44
C TYR A 143 -2.29 -47.00 20.10
N TYR A 144 -1.49 -46.27 19.34
CA TYR A 144 -0.91 -46.75 18.08
C TYR A 144 0.48 -47.33 18.33
N ARG A 145 0.71 -48.57 17.91
CA ARG A 145 2.07 -49.15 17.82
C ARG A 145 2.68 -48.70 16.49
N ASP A 146 3.22 -47.49 16.51
CA ASP A 146 3.81 -46.81 15.36
C ASP A 146 5.13 -47.47 14.92
N PRO A 147 5.30 -47.83 13.64
CA PRO A 147 6.58 -48.34 13.13
C PRO A 147 7.76 -47.39 13.31
N ALA A 148 7.59 -46.07 13.16
CA ALA A 148 8.69 -45.11 13.20
C ALA A 148 9.36 -45.09 14.58
N SER A 149 8.57 -45.06 15.65
CA SER A 149 9.01 -45.25 17.04
C SER A 149 9.46 -46.67 17.40
N GLY A 150 9.46 -47.61 16.44
CA GLY A 150 9.90 -49.00 16.65
C GLY A 150 8.84 -49.91 17.27
N TYR A 151 7.56 -49.70 16.93
CA TYR A 151 6.39 -50.41 17.46
C TYR A 151 6.13 -50.22 18.97
N ALA A 152 6.71 -49.18 19.57
CA ALA A 152 6.35 -48.73 20.91
C ALA A 152 4.84 -48.33 20.95
N PRO A 153 4.12 -48.62 22.05
CA PRO A 153 2.76 -48.12 22.21
C PRO A 153 2.80 -46.62 22.45
N GLN A 154 2.28 -45.82 21.53
CA GLN A 154 2.20 -44.37 21.63
C GLN A 154 0.74 -43.94 21.77
N TYR A 155 0.45 -42.96 22.62
CA TYR A 155 -0.91 -42.45 22.81
C TYR A 155 -1.40 -41.77 21.51
N ALA A 156 -2.53 -42.23 21.00
CA ALA A 156 -3.08 -41.82 19.71
C ALA A 156 -4.63 -41.84 19.78
N PRO A 157 -5.25 -40.94 20.58
CA PRO A 157 -6.68 -40.95 20.80
C PRO A 157 -7.46 -40.48 19.56
N ARG A 158 -8.74 -40.88 19.51
CA ARG A 158 -9.69 -40.35 18.54
C ARG A 158 -10.28 -39.02 19.04
N ASP A 159 -9.91 -37.93 18.38
CA ASP A 159 -10.46 -36.60 18.65
C ASP A 159 -11.78 -36.39 17.90
N PHE A 160 -12.79 -35.95 18.64
CA PHE A 160 -14.12 -35.65 18.14
C PHE A 160 -14.31 -34.17 17.77
N VAL A 161 -13.44 -33.26 18.22
CA VAL A 161 -13.44 -31.85 17.78
C VAL A 161 -13.10 -31.77 16.28
N HIS A 162 -12.16 -32.59 15.81
CA HIS A 162 -11.81 -32.76 14.41
C HIS A 162 -12.49 -33.95 13.71
N GLY A 163 -13.74 -34.27 14.06
CA GLY A 163 -14.55 -35.21 13.26
C GLY A 163 -14.10 -36.68 13.35
N GLY A 164 -13.79 -37.16 14.56
CA GLY A 164 -13.44 -38.56 14.79
C GLY A 164 -12.09 -38.97 14.21
N ARG A 165 -11.23 -37.99 13.92
CA ARG A 165 -9.84 -38.08 13.45
C ARG A 165 -8.96 -38.64 14.56
N ILE A 166 -7.88 -39.37 14.23
CA ILE A 166 -6.85 -39.73 15.21
C ILE A 166 -5.83 -38.60 15.38
N ALA A 167 -5.59 -38.22 16.64
CA ALA A 167 -4.60 -37.24 17.04
C ALA A 167 -3.25 -37.93 17.32
N TYR A 168 -2.46 -38.06 16.26
CA TYR A 168 -1.08 -38.57 16.25
C TYR A 168 -0.39 -38.00 14.99
N PRO A 169 0.94 -37.90 14.90
CA PRO A 169 1.65 -37.60 13.65
C PRO A 169 1.29 -38.55 12.49
N HIS A 170 0.99 -37.98 11.33
CA HIS A 170 0.80 -38.69 10.05
C HIS A 170 2.02 -38.41 9.18
N THR A 171 2.84 -39.41 8.91
CA THR A 171 3.89 -39.34 7.88
C THR A 171 3.30 -38.96 6.52
N GLN A 172 3.93 -38.05 5.78
CA GLN A 172 3.40 -37.59 4.50
C GLN A 172 3.37 -38.74 3.45
N PRO A 173 2.35 -38.82 2.58
CA PRO A 173 2.30 -39.83 1.52
C PRO A 173 3.52 -39.77 0.60
N GLY A 174 4.20 -40.91 0.42
CA GLY A 174 5.42 -41.03 -0.39
C GLY A 174 6.74 -40.64 0.31
N SER A 175 6.72 -40.11 1.55
CA SER A 175 7.95 -39.69 2.26
C SER A 175 8.48 -40.77 3.22
N SER A 176 9.14 -41.81 2.70
CA SER A 176 9.85 -42.81 3.52
C SER A 176 11.03 -42.22 4.32
N GLN A 177 11.47 -41.00 3.96
CA GLN A 177 12.55 -40.25 4.61
C GLN A 177 12.33 -40.03 6.12
N ALA A 178 11.10 -39.71 6.55
CA ALA A 178 10.77 -39.50 7.96
C ALA A 178 10.96 -40.77 8.79
N TYR A 179 10.60 -41.93 8.23
CA TYR A 179 10.85 -43.24 8.87
C TYR A 179 12.34 -43.56 8.93
N ALA A 180 13.10 -43.29 7.85
CA ALA A 180 14.54 -43.52 7.82
C ALA A 180 15.28 -42.66 8.87
N ALA A 181 14.89 -41.39 9.03
CA ALA A 181 15.41 -40.50 10.06
C ALA A 181 15.08 -41.03 11.47
N ALA A 182 13.83 -41.40 11.75
CA ALA A 182 13.42 -41.97 13.04
C ALA A 182 14.12 -43.31 13.36
N ALA A 183 14.37 -44.15 12.35
CA ALA A 183 15.14 -45.38 12.50
C ALA A 183 16.60 -45.11 12.87
N ALA A 184 17.27 -44.19 12.16
CA ALA A 184 18.64 -43.80 12.47
C ALA A 184 18.78 -43.08 13.82
N GLN A 185 17.78 -42.28 14.23
CA GLN A 185 17.70 -41.67 15.56
C GLN A 185 17.65 -42.75 16.65
N ARG A 186 16.87 -43.84 16.45
CA ARG A 186 16.86 -45.00 17.36
C ARG A 186 18.20 -45.73 17.41
N ASP A 187 18.84 -46.00 16.27
CA ASP A 187 20.14 -46.69 16.23
C ASP A 187 21.26 -45.85 16.87
N TRP A 188 21.21 -44.51 16.74
CA TRP A 188 22.10 -43.58 17.44
C TRP A 188 21.90 -43.59 18.96
N LEU A 189 20.65 -43.44 19.41
CA LEU A 189 20.28 -43.43 20.84
C LEU A 189 20.46 -44.79 21.53
N ARG A 190 20.75 -45.86 20.78
CA ARG A 190 20.92 -47.22 21.30
C ARG A 190 21.91 -47.30 22.47
N HIS A 191 23.05 -46.61 22.38
CA HIS A 191 24.05 -46.57 23.46
C HIS A 191 23.47 -45.95 24.75
N ASP A 192 22.70 -44.87 24.63
CA ASP A 192 22.05 -44.22 25.76
C ASP A 192 20.94 -45.10 26.37
N VAL A 193 20.17 -45.79 25.52
CA VAL A 193 19.12 -46.73 25.93
C VAL A 193 19.69 -47.98 26.62
N GLU A 194 20.81 -48.51 26.14
CA GLU A 194 21.54 -49.60 26.81
C GLU A 194 22.10 -49.12 28.17
N SER A 195 22.67 -47.91 28.23
CA SER A 195 23.12 -47.28 29.49
C SER A 195 21.98 -47.07 30.49
N MET A 196 20.84 -46.52 30.06
CA MET A 196 19.65 -46.37 30.89
C MET A 196 19.04 -47.72 31.31
N ARG A 197 19.21 -48.78 30.51
CA ARG A 197 18.76 -50.14 30.87
C ARG A 197 19.55 -50.70 32.05
N PHE A 198 20.86 -50.45 32.13
CA PHE A 198 21.66 -50.81 33.31
C PHE A 198 21.23 -50.01 34.55
N ALA A 199 21.13 -48.68 34.43
CA ALA A 199 20.64 -47.82 35.51
C ALA A 199 19.23 -48.26 36.00
N SER A 200 18.33 -48.62 35.08
CA SER A 200 16.98 -49.12 35.41
C SER A 200 16.99 -50.47 36.16
N GLN A 201 18.00 -51.31 35.95
CA GLN A 201 18.14 -52.58 36.68
C GLN A 201 18.62 -52.34 38.11
N GLU A 202 19.58 -51.43 38.30
CA GLU A 202 20.06 -50.98 39.60
C GLU A 202 18.94 -50.29 40.39
N ALA A 203 18.23 -49.36 39.75
CA ALA A 203 17.03 -48.70 40.28
C ALA A 203 15.97 -49.70 40.78
N ARG A 204 15.75 -50.79 40.03
CA ARG A 204 14.80 -51.83 40.41
C ARG A 204 15.37 -52.75 41.49
N ALA A 205 16.69 -52.85 41.66
CA ALA A 205 17.31 -53.58 42.76
C ALA A 205 17.19 -52.81 44.08
N THR A 206 17.50 -51.52 44.10
CA THR A 206 17.34 -50.64 45.27
C THR A 206 15.87 -50.46 45.64
N ALA A 207 14.96 -50.26 44.68
CA ALA A 207 13.51 -50.21 44.96
C ALA A 207 12.94 -51.51 45.59
N ARG A 208 13.59 -52.67 45.37
CA ARG A 208 13.24 -53.94 46.03
C ARG A 208 13.79 -54.05 47.45
N GLN A 209 14.83 -53.30 47.81
CA GLN A 209 15.41 -53.27 49.16
C GLN A 209 14.61 -52.37 50.12
N LEU A 210 13.98 -51.32 49.60
CA LEU A 210 13.06 -50.43 50.34
C LEU A 210 11.82 -51.21 50.80
N ARG A 211 11.37 -50.97 52.04
CA ARG A 211 10.34 -51.79 52.70
C ARG A 211 8.97 -51.11 52.73
N SER A 212 8.91 -49.80 52.85
CA SER A 212 7.67 -49.02 52.82
C SER A 212 7.24 -48.64 51.39
N GLY A 213 5.94 -48.45 51.17
CA GLY A 213 5.41 -47.89 49.92
C GLY A 213 5.91 -46.45 49.70
N ALA A 214 5.76 -45.60 50.72
CA ALA A 214 6.20 -44.20 50.68
C ALA A 214 7.72 -44.04 50.49
N GLU A 215 8.53 -44.99 50.98
CA GLU A 215 9.98 -45.04 50.68
C GLU A 215 10.22 -45.26 49.19
N ARG A 216 9.52 -46.21 48.57
CA ARG A 216 9.64 -46.53 47.14
C ARG A 216 9.14 -45.38 46.26
N GLU A 217 8.04 -44.73 46.65
CA GLU A 217 7.49 -43.59 45.93
C GLU A 217 8.42 -42.37 45.99
N CYS A 218 8.91 -42.01 47.19
CA CYS A 218 9.90 -40.95 47.36
C CYS A 218 11.22 -41.28 46.64
N PHE A 219 11.62 -42.56 46.58
CA PHE A 219 12.75 -43.01 45.77
C PHE A 219 12.50 -42.82 44.27
N THR A 220 11.33 -43.21 43.73
CA THR A 220 11.02 -42.99 42.31
C THR A 220 10.96 -41.51 41.93
N GLN A 221 10.40 -40.65 42.80
CA GLN A 221 10.38 -39.19 42.61
C GLN A 221 11.78 -38.57 42.59
N ARG A 222 12.72 -39.11 43.38
CA ARG A 222 14.12 -38.67 43.40
C ARG A 222 14.95 -39.24 42.25
N HIS A 223 14.59 -40.42 41.74
CA HIS A 223 15.35 -41.07 40.67
C HIS A 223 15.18 -40.35 39.33
N VAL A 224 13.97 -39.84 39.05
CA VAL A 224 13.72 -38.94 37.92
C VAL A 224 12.73 -37.85 38.39
N PRO A 225 13.12 -36.56 38.39
CA PRO A 225 12.18 -35.48 38.64
C PRO A 225 11.17 -35.37 37.49
N ALA A 226 9.92 -35.00 37.81
CA ALA A 226 8.81 -34.95 36.86
C ALA A 226 9.10 -34.04 35.63
N ASP A 227 9.85 -32.96 35.85
CA ASP A 227 10.27 -31.98 34.86
C ASP A 227 10.94 -32.62 33.63
N ARG A 228 11.70 -33.72 33.82
CA ARG A 228 12.35 -34.46 32.74
C ARG A 228 11.32 -35.09 31.78
N PHE A 229 10.22 -35.63 32.31
CA PHE A 229 9.14 -36.20 31.51
C PHE A 229 8.20 -35.14 30.93
N GLN A 230 8.11 -33.96 31.55
CA GLN A 230 7.32 -32.85 31.01
C GLN A 230 7.82 -32.39 29.63
N SER A 231 9.12 -32.53 29.35
CA SER A 231 9.68 -32.26 28.02
C SER A 231 9.31 -33.31 26.95
N ALA A 232 8.94 -34.53 27.35
CA ALA A 232 8.58 -35.64 26.46
C ALA A 232 7.08 -35.68 26.10
N LEU A 233 6.26 -34.87 26.76
CA LEU A 233 4.80 -34.83 26.63
C LEU A 233 4.36 -33.40 26.28
N PRO A 234 4.53 -32.97 25.02
CA PRO A 234 4.17 -31.61 24.61
C PRO A 234 2.66 -31.38 24.74
N SER A 235 2.27 -30.44 25.61
CA SER A 235 0.90 -29.93 25.68
C SER A 235 0.69 -28.70 24.81
N SER A 236 -0.57 -28.36 24.57
CA SER A 236 -0.94 -27.15 23.83
C SER A 236 -0.60 -25.91 24.65
N ALA A 237 0.26 -25.04 24.12
CA ALA A 237 0.63 -23.77 24.74
C ALA A 237 -0.18 -22.58 24.19
N SER A 238 -1.10 -22.81 23.24
CA SER A 238 -1.91 -21.74 22.65
C SER A 238 -2.91 -21.18 23.65
N VAL A 239 -2.93 -19.85 23.76
CA VAL A 239 -3.87 -19.09 24.61
C VAL A 239 -5.23 -18.88 23.90
N SER A 240 -5.29 -19.09 22.57
CA SER A 240 -6.49 -18.80 21.79
C SER A 240 -7.63 -19.76 22.09
N ALA A 241 -8.85 -19.22 22.26
CA ALA A 241 -10.01 -19.98 22.73
C ALA A 241 -10.38 -21.16 21.80
N VAL A 242 -10.11 -21.04 20.50
CA VAL A 242 -10.36 -22.11 19.52
C VAL A 242 -9.35 -23.25 19.65
N ASP A 243 -8.08 -22.95 19.91
CA ASP A 243 -7.06 -23.98 20.15
C ASP A 243 -7.22 -24.63 21.51
N LEU A 244 -7.56 -23.84 22.55
CA LEU A 244 -7.92 -24.37 23.86
C LEU A 244 -9.11 -25.34 23.75
N LEU A 245 -10.12 -25.05 22.93
CA LEU A 245 -11.21 -25.99 22.66
C LEU A 245 -10.71 -27.29 22.01
N ARG A 246 -9.81 -27.21 21.01
CA ARG A 246 -9.19 -28.39 20.37
C ARG A 246 -8.40 -29.24 21.38
N SER A 247 -7.61 -28.61 22.26
CA SER A 247 -6.84 -29.33 23.29
C SER A 247 -7.66 -29.74 24.51
N SER A 248 -8.82 -29.14 24.79
CA SER A 248 -9.61 -29.42 26.01
C SER A 248 -10.19 -30.84 26.09
N GLY A 249 -10.26 -31.57 24.97
CA GLY A 249 -10.78 -32.93 24.88
C GLY A 249 -9.76 -33.99 25.30
N ALA A 250 -9.56 -35.00 24.43
CA ALA A 250 -8.63 -36.12 24.67
C ALA A 250 -7.15 -35.69 24.73
N LEU A 251 -6.82 -34.48 24.29
CA LEU A 251 -5.47 -33.91 24.24
C LEU A 251 -5.18 -32.93 25.40
N SER A 252 -6.01 -32.90 26.43
CA SER A 252 -5.85 -31.99 27.57
C SER A 252 -4.69 -32.44 28.45
N ASP A 253 -3.96 -31.51 29.09
CA ASP A 253 -2.81 -31.84 29.95
C ASP A 253 -3.09 -32.93 30.98
N GLU A 254 -4.30 -32.97 31.54
CA GLU A 254 -4.72 -34.04 32.45
C GLU A 254 -4.82 -35.40 31.72
N LYS A 255 -5.50 -35.46 30.56
CA LYS A 255 -5.66 -36.72 29.81
C LYS A 255 -4.36 -37.19 29.18
N VAL A 256 -3.54 -36.29 28.65
CA VAL A 256 -2.20 -36.60 28.14
C VAL A 256 -1.31 -37.13 29.26
N ARG A 257 -1.28 -36.51 30.45
CA ARG A 257 -0.49 -37.04 31.58
C ARG A 257 -1.06 -38.34 32.17
N GLN A 258 -2.37 -38.57 32.06
CA GLN A 258 -3.04 -39.79 32.53
C GLN A 258 -2.94 -40.98 31.54
N GLN A 259 -2.80 -40.72 30.24
CA GLN A 259 -2.74 -41.72 29.17
C GLN A 259 -1.40 -41.74 28.42
N ALA A 260 -0.42 -40.98 28.89
CA ALA A 260 0.95 -41.08 28.40
C ALA A 260 1.50 -42.48 28.67
N THR A 261 2.16 -43.02 27.65
CA THR A 261 3.12 -44.12 27.77
C THR A 261 4.43 -43.61 27.20
N LEU A 262 5.55 -43.89 27.90
CA LEU A 262 6.85 -43.37 27.51
C LEU A 262 7.82 -44.52 27.27
N ASP A 263 8.33 -44.63 26.05
CA ASP A 263 9.35 -45.61 25.67
C ASP A 263 10.78 -45.13 26.04
N ARG A 264 11.75 -46.05 26.00
CA ARG A 264 13.13 -45.73 26.38
C ARG A 264 13.86 -44.81 25.40
N TYR A 265 13.50 -44.77 24.12
CA TYR A 265 14.14 -43.87 23.15
C TYR A 265 13.67 -42.43 23.38
N ARG A 266 12.36 -42.20 23.55
CA ARG A 266 11.83 -40.89 23.98
C ARG A 266 12.30 -40.47 25.38
N ALA A 267 12.48 -41.42 26.31
CA ALA A 267 13.10 -41.13 27.60
C ALA A 267 14.61 -40.79 27.51
N ALA A 268 15.29 -41.20 26.43
CA ALA A 268 16.70 -40.91 26.18
C ALA A 268 16.89 -39.53 25.54
N THR A 269 16.04 -39.12 24.59
CA THR A 269 16.06 -37.75 24.05
C THR A 269 15.74 -36.72 25.15
N ALA A 270 14.66 -36.94 25.89
CA ALA A 270 14.27 -36.11 27.04
C ALA A 270 15.29 -36.15 28.21
N ALA A 271 16.21 -37.12 28.24
CA ALA A 271 17.31 -37.12 29.21
C ALA A 271 18.34 -36.03 28.93
N LYS A 272 18.64 -35.77 27.65
CA LYS A 272 19.74 -34.89 27.23
C LYS A 272 19.33 -33.42 27.21
N SER A 273 18.06 -33.10 26.95
CA SER A 273 17.56 -31.70 26.95
C SER A 273 17.62 -31.02 28.33
N GLY A 274 17.51 -31.80 29.42
CA GLY A 274 17.53 -31.28 30.80
C GLY A 274 18.92 -30.90 31.35
N THR A 275 20.00 -31.26 30.65
CA THR A 275 21.39 -30.98 31.06
C THR A 275 22.12 -30.22 29.97
N GLY A 276 22.33 -28.91 30.17
CA GLY A 276 22.95 -28.05 29.17
C GLY A 276 24.35 -28.50 28.73
N SER A 277 24.68 -28.21 27.47
CA SER A 277 25.95 -28.47 26.75
C SER A 277 26.10 -29.82 26.02
N ASP A 278 25.52 -30.94 26.47
CA ASP A 278 25.84 -32.28 25.93
C ASP A 278 24.73 -32.91 25.04
N VAL A 279 24.05 -32.11 24.21
CA VAL A 279 23.02 -32.60 23.27
C VAL A 279 23.63 -33.00 21.93
N SER A 280 23.92 -34.30 21.79
CA SER A 280 24.50 -34.90 20.58
C SER A 280 23.44 -35.23 19.51
N TYR A 281 23.02 -34.25 18.71
CA TYR A 281 22.09 -34.42 17.58
C TYR A 281 22.68 -35.30 16.45
N THR A 282 21.82 -36.07 15.77
CA THR A 282 22.17 -36.82 14.56
C THR A 282 22.22 -35.90 13.34
N SER A 283 23.40 -35.73 12.74
CA SER A 283 23.57 -34.93 11.51
C SER A 283 23.36 -35.72 10.21
N GLY A 284 22.76 -36.92 10.27
CA GLY A 284 22.55 -37.80 9.12
C GLY A 284 21.14 -38.39 9.10
N ASN A 285 20.42 -38.17 8.00
CA ASN A 285 18.98 -38.44 7.85
C ASN A 285 18.61 -39.94 7.68
N GLY A 286 19.48 -40.86 8.10
CA GLY A 286 19.30 -42.32 7.98
C GLY A 286 19.35 -42.93 6.57
N MET A 287 19.06 -42.16 5.52
CA MET A 287 19.13 -42.61 4.12
C MET A 287 20.54 -43.04 3.73
N ASN A 288 20.66 -44.14 2.98
CA ASN A 288 21.91 -44.51 2.33
C ASN A 288 22.12 -43.78 0.99
N SER A 289 23.32 -43.89 0.42
CA SER A 289 23.68 -43.18 -0.83
C SER A 289 22.93 -43.69 -2.06
N GLU A 290 22.47 -44.93 -2.09
CA GLU A 290 21.65 -45.46 -3.19
C GLU A 290 20.24 -44.87 -3.14
N GLU A 291 19.64 -44.84 -1.94
CA GLU A 291 18.34 -44.22 -1.68
C GLU A 291 18.32 -42.74 -2.02
N LEU A 292 19.33 -41.97 -1.60
CA LEU A 292 19.43 -40.54 -1.89
C LEU A 292 19.58 -40.26 -3.40
N LEU A 293 20.34 -41.10 -4.13
CA LEU A 293 20.43 -41.00 -5.59
C LEU A 293 19.10 -41.35 -6.26
N ASN A 294 18.39 -42.39 -5.77
CA ASN A 294 17.08 -42.77 -6.28
C ASN A 294 16.04 -41.66 -6.05
N THR A 295 15.94 -41.05 -4.86
CA THR A 295 14.98 -39.96 -4.63
C THR A 295 15.27 -38.75 -5.50
N VAL A 296 16.54 -38.34 -5.64
CA VAL A 296 16.91 -37.23 -6.53
C VAL A 296 16.58 -37.53 -8.00
N VAL A 297 16.79 -38.76 -8.47
CA VAL A 297 16.42 -39.17 -9.84
C VAL A 297 14.90 -39.16 -10.03
N GLU A 298 14.11 -39.60 -9.05
CA GLU A 298 12.65 -39.59 -9.14
C GLU A 298 12.05 -38.18 -9.03
N GLU A 299 12.55 -37.33 -8.12
CA GLU A 299 12.17 -35.91 -8.01
C GLU A 299 12.47 -35.14 -9.32
N VAL A 300 13.63 -35.37 -9.93
CA VAL A 300 13.97 -34.78 -11.23
C VAL A 300 13.08 -35.34 -12.35
N ALA A 301 12.69 -36.62 -12.31
CA ALA A 301 11.81 -37.21 -13.30
C ALA A 301 10.37 -36.66 -13.21
N THR A 302 9.79 -36.56 -12.00
CA THR A 302 8.44 -36.02 -11.79
C THR A 302 8.38 -34.53 -12.12
N ALA A 303 9.34 -33.73 -11.68
CA ALA A 303 9.41 -32.31 -12.00
C ALA A 303 9.51 -32.05 -13.52
N ASN A 304 10.30 -32.85 -14.25
CA ASN A 304 10.37 -32.75 -15.72
C ASN A 304 9.04 -33.12 -16.39
N ASP A 305 8.37 -34.18 -15.94
CA ASP A 305 7.08 -34.60 -16.50
C ASP A 305 5.96 -33.60 -16.22
N ASP A 306 5.93 -32.98 -15.04
CA ASP A 306 4.95 -31.94 -14.71
C ASP A 306 5.21 -30.62 -15.44
N LEU A 307 6.48 -30.24 -15.66
CA LEU A 307 6.85 -29.13 -16.55
C LEU A 307 6.42 -29.38 -18.01
N LEU A 308 6.58 -30.61 -18.51
CA LEU A 308 6.12 -31.00 -19.85
C LEU A 308 4.59 -30.98 -19.95
N ASP A 309 3.88 -31.46 -18.94
CA ASP A 309 2.40 -31.44 -18.91
C ASP A 309 1.84 -30.01 -18.83
N GLU A 310 2.47 -29.09 -18.09
CA GLU A 310 2.09 -27.68 -18.15
C GLU A 310 2.37 -27.05 -19.52
N GLN A 311 3.54 -27.31 -20.12
CA GLN A 311 3.85 -26.82 -21.47
C GLN A 311 2.83 -27.32 -22.49
N LEU A 312 2.45 -28.60 -22.44
CA LEU A 312 1.41 -29.15 -23.31
C LEU A 312 0.04 -28.48 -23.06
N ARG A 313 -0.34 -28.18 -21.81
CA ARG A 313 -1.58 -27.42 -21.51
C ARG A 313 -1.55 -25.98 -22.06
N ILE A 314 -0.37 -25.36 -22.15
CA ILE A 314 -0.19 -24.04 -22.78
C ILE A 314 -0.36 -24.16 -24.31
N GLU A 315 0.34 -25.10 -24.94
CA GLU A 315 0.36 -25.34 -26.39
C GLU A 315 -0.99 -25.84 -26.94
N HIS A 316 -1.73 -26.63 -26.15
CA HIS A 316 -3.13 -26.98 -26.41
C HIS A 316 -4.10 -25.78 -26.29
N GLY A 317 -3.62 -24.59 -25.89
CA GLY A 317 -4.41 -23.37 -25.69
C GLY A 317 -5.30 -23.38 -24.43
N LEU A 318 -5.18 -24.39 -23.55
CA LEU A 318 -6.05 -24.54 -22.39
C LEU A 318 -5.84 -23.41 -21.38
N ARG A 319 -4.60 -22.95 -21.18
CA ARG A 319 -4.28 -21.80 -20.32
C ARG A 319 -4.79 -20.45 -20.86
N GLU A 320 -4.92 -20.26 -22.17
CA GLU A 320 -5.59 -19.06 -22.73
C GLU A 320 -7.11 -19.17 -22.51
N LYS A 321 -7.69 -20.36 -22.78
CA LYS A 321 -9.12 -20.62 -22.56
C LYS A 321 -9.52 -20.41 -21.09
N GLU A 322 -8.72 -20.87 -20.14
CA GLU A 322 -8.91 -20.67 -18.70
C GLU A 322 -9.04 -19.18 -18.33
N ARG A 323 -8.16 -18.33 -18.87
CA ARG A 323 -8.20 -16.87 -18.69
C ARG A 323 -9.42 -16.23 -19.36
N PHE A 324 -9.83 -16.73 -20.53
CA PHE A 324 -11.04 -16.28 -21.22
C PHE A 324 -12.31 -16.64 -20.44
N ASP A 325 -12.44 -17.90 -20.01
CA ASP A 325 -13.59 -18.40 -19.25
C ASP A 325 -13.72 -17.67 -17.90
N PHE A 326 -12.61 -17.37 -17.22
CA PHE A 326 -12.60 -16.51 -16.02
C PHE A 326 -13.19 -15.11 -16.29
N ASN A 327 -12.84 -14.50 -17.43
CA ASN A 327 -13.42 -13.22 -17.85
C ASN A 327 -14.88 -13.33 -18.33
N VAL A 328 -15.39 -14.53 -18.62
CA VAL A 328 -16.83 -14.78 -18.80
C VAL A 328 -17.54 -14.90 -17.44
N VAL A 329 -16.96 -15.63 -16.48
CA VAL A 329 -17.50 -15.76 -15.11
C VAL A 329 -17.60 -14.42 -14.39
N LYS A 330 -16.65 -13.49 -14.61
CA LYS A 330 -16.71 -12.12 -14.07
C LYS A 330 -18.00 -11.37 -14.38
N ARG A 331 -18.75 -11.70 -15.44
CA ARG A 331 -19.98 -10.98 -15.89
C ARG A 331 -21.18 -11.12 -14.95
N SER A 332 -21.11 -11.99 -13.95
CA SER A 332 -22.12 -12.15 -12.89
C SER A 332 -21.60 -11.76 -11.50
N ALA A 333 -20.34 -11.33 -11.39
CA ALA A 333 -19.69 -11.04 -10.12
C ALA A 333 -19.88 -9.56 -9.74
N ARG A 334 -20.75 -9.30 -8.76
CA ARG A 334 -20.88 -7.97 -8.14
C ARG A 334 -19.62 -7.60 -7.38
N LEU A 335 -19.45 -6.30 -7.15
CA LEU A 335 -18.46 -5.83 -6.17
C LEU A 335 -18.85 -6.30 -4.75
N PRO A 336 -17.90 -6.80 -3.94
CA PRO A 336 -18.15 -7.17 -2.54
C PRO A 336 -18.50 -5.94 -1.69
N PHE A 337 -19.22 -6.17 -0.59
CA PHE A 337 -19.51 -5.14 0.42
C PHE A 337 -18.49 -5.24 1.55
N GLU A 338 -17.47 -4.38 1.47
CA GLU A 338 -16.38 -4.27 2.46
C GLU A 338 -16.79 -3.59 3.78
N GLY A 339 -18.07 -3.24 3.93
CA GLY A 339 -18.60 -2.55 5.11
C GLY A 339 -18.60 -1.02 4.99
N TYR A 340 -19.11 -0.35 6.01
CA TYR A 340 -18.97 1.10 6.19
C TYR A 340 -17.66 1.41 6.91
N ASP A 341 -17.51 0.93 8.15
CA ASP A 341 -16.21 0.84 8.82
C ASP A 341 -15.51 -0.45 8.36
N MET A 342 -14.58 -0.30 7.42
CA MET A 342 -13.94 -1.42 6.70
C MET A 342 -12.99 -2.22 7.60
N ASP A 343 -12.20 -1.56 8.46
CA ASP A 343 -11.27 -2.24 9.36
C ASP A 343 -12.02 -3.15 10.34
N ARG A 344 -13.11 -2.65 10.95
CA ARG A 344 -14.00 -3.48 11.78
C ARG A 344 -14.62 -4.63 10.98
N ARG A 345 -14.94 -4.44 9.70
CA ARG A 345 -15.52 -5.48 8.85
C ARG A 345 -14.51 -6.59 8.53
N VAL A 346 -13.27 -6.24 8.17
CA VAL A 346 -12.18 -7.19 7.89
C VAL A 346 -11.80 -7.95 9.16
N ALA A 347 -11.61 -7.25 10.28
CA ALA A 347 -11.32 -7.88 11.57
C ALA A 347 -12.44 -8.84 12.02
N GLN A 348 -13.70 -8.46 11.84
CA GLN A 348 -14.84 -9.32 12.18
C GLN A 348 -14.95 -10.54 11.25
N GLN A 349 -14.58 -10.43 9.97
CA GLN A 349 -14.48 -11.61 9.08
C GLN A 349 -13.37 -12.57 9.54
N ALA A 350 -12.27 -12.04 10.10
CA ALA A 350 -11.19 -12.82 10.70
C ALA A 350 -11.49 -13.31 12.14
N GLY A 351 -12.68 -13.01 12.70
CA GLY A 351 -13.12 -13.46 14.03
C GLY A 351 -12.48 -12.74 15.23
N ARG A 352 -11.50 -11.86 15.01
CA ARG A 352 -10.60 -11.30 16.05
C ARG A 352 -11.25 -10.40 17.13
N PRO A 353 -12.27 -9.56 16.84
CA PRO A 353 -12.79 -8.66 17.87
C PRO A 353 -13.50 -9.37 19.01
N GLN A 354 -13.58 -8.73 20.18
CA GLN A 354 -14.30 -9.27 21.34
C GLN A 354 -15.73 -9.66 20.97
N GLY A 355 -16.12 -10.91 21.26
CA GLY A 355 -17.41 -11.50 20.89
C GLY A 355 -17.62 -11.84 19.41
N ALA A 356 -16.62 -11.66 18.53
CA ALA A 356 -16.72 -12.02 17.11
C ALA A 356 -16.27 -13.47 16.80
N GLN A 357 -15.53 -14.10 17.70
CA GLN A 357 -14.96 -15.43 17.50
C GLN A 357 -16.03 -16.47 17.14
N GLN A 358 -15.89 -17.09 15.97
CA GLN A 358 -16.75 -18.18 15.54
C GLN A 358 -16.16 -19.53 15.98
N LEU A 359 -17.02 -20.48 16.33
CA LEU A 359 -16.62 -21.88 16.48
C LEU A 359 -16.40 -22.51 15.10
N PRO A 360 -15.42 -23.43 14.94
CA PRO A 360 -15.31 -24.23 13.71
C PRO A 360 -16.61 -25.00 13.41
N PRO A 361 -16.95 -25.24 12.13
CA PRO A 361 -18.12 -26.03 11.77
C PRO A 361 -17.97 -27.47 12.28
N THR A 362 -19.04 -28.02 12.89
CA THR A 362 -19.03 -29.37 13.46
C THR A 362 -18.93 -30.44 12.38
N VAL A 363 -17.80 -31.15 12.32
CA VAL A 363 -17.56 -32.24 11.37
C VAL A 363 -18.15 -33.55 11.91
N PRO A 364 -19.00 -34.28 11.15
CA PRO A 364 -19.52 -35.56 11.59
C PRO A 364 -18.39 -36.61 11.70
N PRO A 365 -18.36 -37.44 12.75
CA PRO A 365 -17.21 -38.28 13.01
C PRO A 365 -17.08 -39.46 12.05
N SER A 366 -15.96 -39.52 11.32
CA SER A 366 -15.55 -40.63 10.44
C SER A 366 -15.53 -41.98 11.15
N SER A 367 -15.62 -43.09 10.41
CA SER A 367 -15.61 -44.42 11.04
C SER A 367 -14.26 -44.74 11.69
N MET A 368 -14.23 -45.59 12.73
CA MET A 368 -12.95 -45.95 13.38
C MET A 368 -12.02 -46.70 12.42
N GLU A 369 -12.57 -47.52 11.53
CA GLU A 369 -11.80 -48.23 10.49
C GLU A 369 -11.19 -47.26 9.48
N GLU A 370 -11.95 -46.27 9.02
CA GLU A 370 -11.48 -45.19 8.15
C GLU A 370 -10.42 -44.31 8.81
N ALA A 371 -10.63 -43.88 10.05
CA ALA A 371 -9.65 -43.09 10.80
C ALA A 371 -8.34 -43.87 11.02
N MET A 372 -8.44 -45.14 11.45
CA MET A 372 -7.28 -46.04 11.60
C MET A 372 -6.62 -46.36 10.25
N LYS A 373 -7.38 -46.44 9.16
CA LYS A 373 -6.87 -46.66 7.80
C LYS A 373 -6.20 -45.40 7.24
N ASN A 374 -6.63 -44.20 7.60
CA ASN A 374 -5.93 -42.98 7.20
C ASN A 374 -4.58 -42.86 7.94
N LEU A 375 -4.54 -43.24 9.23
CA LEU A 375 -3.29 -43.28 10.01
C LEU A 375 -2.32 -44.39 9.57
N ARG A 376 -2.81 -45.62 9.34
CA ARG A 376 -1.98 -46.80 9.00
C ARG A 376 -1.78 -47.03 7.51
N GLY A 377 -2.63 -46.43 6.67
CA GLY A 377 -2.75 -46.71 5.24
C GLY A 377 -1.87 -45.86 4.35
N GLY A 378 -0.96 -45.08 4.93
CA GLY A 378 0.29 -44.76 4.26
C GLY A 378 1.08 -46.06 4.03
N SER A 379 0.81 -46.75 2.92
CA SER A 379 1.54 -47.95 2.49
C SER A 379 3.04 -47.69 2.31
N ASP A 380 3.38 -46.44 2.01
CA ASP A 380 4.69 -45.99 1.54
C ASP A 380 5.57 -45.47 2.70
N THR A 381 5.15 -45.75 3.94
CA THR A 381 5.80 -45.29 5.18
C THR A 381 7.01 -46.12 5.59
N LEU A 382 7.14 -47.33 5.03
CA LEU A 382 8.28 -48.22 5.23
C LEU A 382 9.09 -48.30 3.92
N PRO A 383 10.43 -48.32 3.98
CA PRO A 383 11.25 -48.61 2.81
C PRO A 383 10.89 -49.97 2.20
N ASP A 384 10.86 -50.08 0.86
CA ASP A 384 10.50 -51.30 0.11
C ASP A 384 11.13 -52.58 0.70
N VAL A 385 12.42 -52.49 1.07
CA VAL A 385 13.19 -53.62 1.61
C VAL A 385 12.61 -54.11 2.94
N GLU A 386 12.24 -53.22 3.84
CA GLU A 386 11.70 -53.60 5.15
C GLU A 386 10.21 -53.95 5.06
N ALA A 387 9.43 -53.26 4.22
CA ALA A 387 8.05 -53.61 3.93
C ALA A 387 7.96 -55.04 3.36
N GLN A 388 8.75 -55.35 2.33
CA GLN A 388 8.76 -56.66 1.67
C GLN A 388 9.40 -57.73 2.56
N ALA A 389 10.41 -57.39 3.39
CA ALA A 389 10.91 -58.31 4.41
C ALA A 389 9.80 -58.68 5.40
N ARG A 390 9.14 -57.70 6.03
CA ARG A 390 8.05 -57.94 7.00
C ARG A 390 6.91 -58.75 6.38
N LEU A 391 6.50 -58.43 5.14
CA LEU A 391 5.49 -59.18 4.40
C LEU A 391 5.93 -60.63 4.15
N THR A 392 7.17 -60.84 3.67
CA THR A 392 7.69 -62.19 3.36
C THR A 392 7.87 -63.04 4.63
N TYR A 393 8.38 -62.47 5.72
CA TYR A 393 8.48 -63.16 7.02
C TYR A 393 7.10 -63.49 7.60
N ALA A 394 6.11 -62.60 7.46
CA ALA A 394 4.74 -62.87 7.91
C ALA A 394 4.08 -63.98 7.07
N SER A 395 4.13 -63.88 5.74
CA SER A 395 3.57 -64.91 4.85
C SER A 395 4.26 -66.26 5.03
N ASN A 396 5.56 -66.29 5.33
CA ASN A 396 6.30 -67.53 5.59
C ASN A 396 5.79 -68.31 6.82
N THR A 397 4.91 -67.74 7.65
CA THR A 397 4.23 -68.47 8.73
C THR A 397 2.90 -69.10 8.32
N THR A 398 2.36 -68.74 7.13
CA THR A 398 1.07 -69.20 6.59
C THR A 398 1.16 -69.83 5.20
N THR A 399 2.32 -69.76 4.53
CA THR A 399 2.62 -70.49 3.29
C THR A 399 2.78 -71.99 3.52
N GLU A 400 2.38 -72.79 2.54
CA GLU A 400 2.47 -74.25 2.55
C GLU A 400 3.92 -74.78 2.58
N GLU A 401 4.88 -74.02 2.02
CA GLU A 401 6.33 -74.34 2.05
C GLU A 401 7.14 -73.27 2.81
N PRO A 402 7.19 -73.32 4.17
CA PRO A 402 7.95 -72.36 4.97
C PRO A 402 9.47 -72.55 4.82
N LYS A 403 10.18 -71.50 4.42
CA LYS A 403 11.64 -71.46 4.27
C LYS A 403 12.30 -70.87 5.53
N LEU A 404 13.57 -71.18 5.74
CA LEU A 404 14.38 -70.67 6.86
C LEU A 404 15.80 -70.30 6.41
N GLY A 405 16.47 -69.47 7.21
CA GLY A 405 17.84 -69.03 6.95
C GLY A 405 17.99 -68.34 5.59
N GLU A 406 19.11 -68.60 4.91
CA GLU A 406 19.47 -67.94 3.66
C GLU A 406 18.42 -68.12 2.54
N ALA A 407 17.68 -69.24 2.51
CA ALA A 407 16.63 -69.47 1.51
C ALA A 407 15.50 -68.44 1.61
N LEU A 408 15.12 -68.05 2.84
CA LEU A 408 14.13 -66.99 3.07
C LEU A 408 14.71 -65.60 2.77
N THR A 409 15.99 -65.37 3.04
CA THR A 409 16.69 -64.12 2.67
C THR A 409 16.76 -63.94 1.15
N ARG A 410 17.04 -65.01 0.39
CA ARG A 410 17.03 -64.98 -1.08
C ARG A 410 15.64 -64.66 -1.64
N ASP A 411 14.58 -65.22 -1.07
CA ASP A 411 13.19 -64.88 -1.43
C ASP A 411 12.89 -63.38 -1.22
N VAL A 412 13.29 -62.79 -0.08
CA VAL A 412 13.14 -61.35 0.18
C VAL A 412 13.87 -60.52 -0.88
N VAL A 413 15.14 -60.83 -1.17
CA VAL A 413 15.96 -60.11 -2.15
C VAL A 413 15.36 -60.22 -3.56
N ASN A 414 14.93 -61.41 -3.97
CA ASN A 414 14.27 -61.64 -5.26
C ASN A 414 12.96 -60.82 -5.38
N ASN A 415 12.14 -60.81 -4.32
CA ASN A 415 10.90 -60.05 -4.29
C ASN A 415 11.15 -58.54 -4.39
N VAL A 416 12.14 -58.01 -3.67
CA VAL A 416 12.54 -56.58 -3.74
C VAL A 416 13.02 -56.21 -5.16
N HIS A 417 13.84 -57.04 -5.81
CA HIS A 417 14.26 -56.78 -7.18
C HIS A 417 13.08 -56.82 -8.17
N ALA A 418 12.18 -57.81 -8.03
CA ALA A 418 10.98 -57.90 -8.86
C ALA A 418 10.02 -56.71 -8.65
N GLN A 419 9.84 -56.25 -7.41
CA GLN A 419 9.05 -55.07 -7.06
C GLN A 419 9.63 -53.80 -7.68
N ARG A 420 10.94 -53.54 -7.51
CA ARG A 420 11.63 -52.40 -8.14
C ARG A 420 11.49 -52.41 -9.67
N GLN A 421 11.69 -53.56 -10.32
CA GLN A 421 11.53 -53.70 -11.76
C GLN A 421 10.07 -53.52 -12.22
N SER A 422 9.10 -54.03 -11.46
CA SER A 422 7.68 -53.84 -11.71
C SER A 422 7.29 -52.36 -11.61
N ALA A 423 7.72 -51.66 -10.55
CA ALA A 423 7.48 -50.23 -10.35
C ALA A 423 8.09 -49.35 -11.46
N GLN A 424 9.31 -49.67 -11.92
CA GLN A 424 9.91 -48.97 -13.08
C GLN A 424 9.12 -49.22 -14.37
N ASN A 425 8.65 -50.46 -14.60
CA ASN A 425 7.82 -50.79 -15.76
C ASN A 425 6.46 -50.09 -15.72
N THR A 426 5.79 -50.00 -14.56
CA THR A 426 4.51 -49.29 -14.43
C THR A 426 4.71 -47.78 -14.57
N LYS A 427 5.72 -47.16 -13.95
CA LYS A 427 6.09 -45.74 -14.17
C LYS A 427 6.35 -45.44 -15.65
N ALA A 428 7.04 -46.34 -16.37
CA ALA A 428 7.26 -46.19 -17.82
C ALA A 428 5.96 -46.35 -18.66
N GLN A 429 5.00 -47.18 -18.22
CA GLN A 429 3.71 -47.34 -18.89
C GLN A 429 2.75 -46.17 -18.62
N THR A 430 2.66 -45.69 -17.38
CA THR A 430 1.83 -44.51 -17.04
C THR A 430 2.36 -43.26 -17.75
N ARG A 431 3.70 -43.07 -17.83
CA ARG A 431 4.32 -42.00 -18.63
C ARG A 431 3.95 -42.09 -20.11
N LYS A 432 3.99 -43.29 -20.71
CA LYS A 432 3.55 -43.52 -22.10
C LYS A 432 2.08 -43.16 -22.30
N GLN A 433 1.21 -43.44 -21.33
CA GLN A 433 -0.21 -43.07 -21.39
C GLN A 433 -0.45 -41.57 -21.18
N ARG A 434 0.24 -40.93 -20.23
CA ARG A 434 0.13 -39.49 -19.91
C ARG A 434 0.50 -38.59 -21.10
N PHE A 435 1.52 -38.98 -21.86
CA PHE A 435 2.05 -38.18 -22.96
C PHE A 435 1.85 -38.78 -24.37
N GLY A 436 1.20 -39.93 -24.48
CA GLY A 436 0.99 -40.61 -25.77
C GLY A 436 2.29 -41.03 -26.47
N LEU A 437 3.26 -41.55 -25.70
CA LEU A 437 4.59 -41.94 -26.21
C LEU A 437 4.58 -43.34 -26.84
N GLY A 438 5.38 -43.53 -27.88
CA GLY A 438 5.38 -44.70 -28.76
C GLY A 438 4.47 -44.55 -29.98
N ARG A 439 4.78 -45.33 -31.03
CA ARG A 439 4.10 -45.29 -32.34
C ARG A 439 2.61 -45.64 -32.29
N GLN A 440 1.83 -45.01 -33.17
CA GLN A 440 0.43 -45.38 -33.41
C GLN A 440 0.34 -46.51 -34.45
N GLY A 441 0.01 -47.73 -34.00
CA GLY A 441 -0.17 -48.90 -34.86
C GLY A 441 1.12 -49.64 -35.25
N ALA A 442 1.10 -50.34 -36.38
CA ALA A 442 2.26 -51.05 -36.91
C ALA A 442 3.31 -50.07 -37.46
N LEU A 443 4.60 -50.45 -37.37
CA LEU A 443 5.71 -49.66 -37.91
C LEU A 443 5.71 -49.62 -39.44
N VAL A 444 5.35 -50.74 -40.08
CA VAL A 444 5.21 -50.84 -41.52
C VAL A 444 3.71 -50.80 -41.84
N GLN A 445 3.23 -49.61 -42.19
CA GLN A 445 1.92 -49.38 -42.79
C GLN A 445 2.11 -48.85 -44.22
N ASP A 446 1.13 -49.06 -45.09
CA ASP A 446 1.20 -48.64 -46.50
C ASP A 446 1.40 -47.12 -46.68
N GLY A 447 1.04 -46.32 -45.67
CA GLY A 447 1.27 -44.88 -45.59
C GLY A 447 2.56 -44.44 -44.88
N GLY A 448 3.49 -45.37 -44.63
CA GLY A 448 4.76 -45.12 -43.95
C GLY A 448 4.68 -45.12 -42.40
N PRO A 449 5.86 -45.13 -41.72
CA PRO A 449 5.95 -45.20 -40.26
C PRO A 449 5.48 -43.90 -39.56
N ASP A 450 5.53 -42.76 -40.23
CA ASP A 450 5.15 -41.44 -39.71
C ASP A 450 3.64 -41.17 -39.65
N LYS A 451 2.83 -42.13 -40.11
CA LYS A 451 1.37 -42.02 -40.15
C LYS A 451 0.80 -42.01 -38.73
N ARG A 452 0.37 -40.82 -38.28
CA ARG A 452 0.01 -40.54 -36.89
C ARG A 452 -1.18 -39.57 -36.82
N THR A 453 -2.08 -39.78 -35.87
CA THR A 453 -3.30 -38.97 -35.70
C THR A 453 -3.23 -38.14 -34.41
N LEU A 454 -3.36 -36.83 -34.54
CA LEU A 454 -3.39 -35.90 -33.40
C LEU A 454 -4.85 -35.55 -33.09
N ARG A 455 -5.26 -35.72 -31.83
CA ARG A 455 -6.61 -35.35 -31.35
C ARG A 455 -6.54 -34.03 -30.58
N LYS A 456 -7.58 -33.21 -30.70
CA LYS A 456 -7.66 -31.91 -30.01
C LYS A 456 -7.56 -32.09 -28.49
N HIS A 457 -6.63 -31.39 -27.86
CA HIS A 457 -6.34 -31.45 -26.42
C HIS A 457 -5.94 -32.85 -25.91
N ALA A 458 -5.32 -33.68 -26.75
CA ALA A 458 -4.72 -34.96 -26.35
C ALA A 458 -3.19 -34.91 -26.53
N ASN A 459 -2.46 -35.45 -25.56
CA ASN A 459 -1.00 -35.53 -25.63
C ASN A 459 -0.56 -36.66 -26.57
N ASP A 460 0.53 -36.43 -27.30
CA ASP A 460 1.14 -37.39 -28.22
C ASP A 460 2.64 -37.08 -28.38
N GLU A 461 3.45 -38.12 -28.54
CA GLU A 461 4.91 -38.06 -28.76
C GLU A 461 5.34 -36.94 -29.73
N ARG A 462 4.66 -36.79 -30.87
CA ARG A 462 5.00 -35.79 -31.89
C ARG A 462 4.80 -34.36 -31.39
N LEU A 463 3.88 -34.13 -30.45
CA LEU A 463 3.69 -32.81 -29.83
C LEU A 463 4.76 -32.55 -28.77
N VAL A 464 5.12 -33.54 -27.95
CA VAL A 464 6.21 -33.43 -26.97
C VAL A 464 7.52 -33.06 -27.67
N ASP A 465 7.89 -33.80 -28.71
CA ASP A 465 9.12 -33.55 -29.46
C ASP A 465 9.09 -32.22 -30.21
N ALA A 466 7.94 -31.82 -30.77
CA ALA A 466 7.80 -30.54 -31.45
C ALA A 466 7.90 -29.34 -30.50
N VAL A 467 7.37 -29.44 -29.27
CA VAL A 467 7.48 -28.39 -28.24
C VAL A 467 8.91 -28.28 -27.72
N LEU A 468 9.56 -29.42 -27.44
CA LEU A 468 10.98 -29.45 -27.08
C LEU A 468 11.86 -28.85 -28.20
N PHE A 469 11.61 -29.21 -29.46
CA PHE A 469 12.31 -28.65 -30.61
C PHE A 469 12.06 -27.14 -30.76
N ALA A 470 10.80 -26.69 -30.72
CA ALA A 470 10.48 -25.26 -30.77
C ALA A 470 11.13 -24.47 -29.64
N SER A 471 11.26 -25.07 -28.45
CA SER A 471 11.91 -24.43 -27.31
C SER A 471 13.43 -24.28 -27.49
N ASN A 472 14.13 -25.24 -28.12
CA ASN A 472 15.60 -25.37 -28.05
C ASN A 472 16.31 -25.84 -29.36
N ALA A 473 15.70 -25.70 -30.54
CA ALA A 473 16.14 -26.30 -31.82
C ALA A 473 17.66 -26.30 -32.12
N TYR A 474 18.32 -25.14 -32.05
CA TYR A 474 19.77 -24.98 -32.27
C TYR A 474 20.44 -24.21 -31.11
N ARG A 475 19.77 -24.13 -29.95
CA ARG A 475 20.24 -23.35 -28.81
C ARG A 475 21.44 -24.03 -28.15
N ARG A 476 22.54 -23.29 -28.01
CA ARG A 476 23.77 -23.67 -27.31
C ARG A 476 23.68 -23.35 -25.82
N THR A 477 23.12 -22.20 -25.46
CA THR A 477 22.96 -21.74 -24.07
C THR A 477 21.60 -21.09 -23.84
N VAL A 478 21.10 -21.12 -22.61
CA VAL A 478 19.86 -20.42 -22.21
C VAL A 478 19.90 -18.92 -22.56
N THR A 479 21.10 -18.35 -22.65
CA THR A 479 21.40 -16.93 -22.87
C THR A 479 21.71 -16.56 -24.33
N ASP A 480 21.57 -17.45 -25.32
CA ASP A 480 21.96 -17.15 -26.71
C ASP A 480 21.29 -15.90 -27.27
N GLU A 481 20.00 -15.71 -27.00
CA GLU A 481 19.22 -14.54 -27.45
C GLU A 481 19.54 -13.25 -26.68
N HIS A 482 20.39 -13.30 -25.64
CA HIS A 482 20.70 -12.13 -24.79
C HIS A 482 21.63 -11.10 -25.45
N VAL A 483 21.89 -11.27 -26.75
CA VAL A 483 22.35 -10.19 -27.65
C VAL A 483 21.29 -9.09 -27.75
N ASP A 484 20.00 -9.46 -27.72
CA ASP A 484 18.89 -8.51 -27.60
C ASP A 484 18.79 -8.01 -26.14
N PRO A 485 18.90 -6.70 -25.88
CA PRO A 485 18.83 -6.14 -24.52
C PRO A 485 17.43 -6.24 -23.88
N TYR A 486 16.35 -6.36 -24.67
CA TYR A 486 14.99 -6.54 -24.17
C TYR A 486 14.77 -7.99 -23.72
N LEU A 487 15.19 -8.98 -24.52
CA LEU A 487 15.16 -10.39 -24.12
C LEU A 487 16.09 -10.64 -22.92
N ARG A 488 17.30 -10.07 -22.93
CA ARG A 488 18.27 -10.16 -21.82
C ARG A 488 17.74 -9.59 -20.49
N ARG A 489 16.78 -8.66 -20.52
CA ARG A 489 16.18 -8.04 -19.32
C ARG A 489 14.86 -8.69 -18.89
N SER A 490 14.40 -9.70 -19.63
CA SER A 490 13.13 -10.39 -19.39
C SER A 490 13.20 -11.25 -18.14
N THR A 491 12.43 -10.87 -17.11
CA THR A 491 12.39 -11.59 -15.82
C THR A 491 11.54 -12.86 -15.85
N ALA A 492 10.94 -13.20 -17.01
CA ALA A 492 10.03 -14.33 -17.20
C ALA A 492 10.65 -15.72 -16.93
N LYS A 493 11.97 -15.87 -17.05
CA LYS A 493 12.72 -17.10 -16.67
C LYS A 493 13.40 -16.97 -15.29
N GLY A 494 12.93 -16.04 -14.45
CA GLY A 494 13.58 -15.66 -13.20
C GLY A 494 14.80 -14.77 -13.39
N VAL A 495 15.21 -14.08 -12.32
CA VAL A 495 16.21 -12.99 -12.36
C VAL A 495 17.69 -13.45 -12.37
N GLY A 496 17.96 -14.76 -12.31
CA GLY A 496 19.32 -15.29 -12.08
C GLY A 496 20.37 -14.82 -13.10
N HIS A 497 19.99 -14.66 -14.36
CA HIS A 497 20.85 -14.21 -15.46
C HIS A 497 21.19 -12.70 -15.42
N LEU A 498 20.63 -11.95 -14.46
CA LEU A 498 20.90 -10.53 -14.22
C LEU A 498 21.82 -10.29 -13.00
N LEU A 499 22.01 -11.30 -12.15
CA LEU A 499 22.74 -11.21 -10.89
C LEU A 499 24.25 -11.43 -11.09
N ASN A 500 24.89 -10.49 -11.80
CA ASN A 500 26.31 -10.59 -12.18
C ASN A 500 27.29 -10.50 -10.98
N ASN A 501 26.92 -9.79 -9.91
CA ASN A 501 27.81 -9.44 -8.80
C ASN A 501 27.30 -9.96 -7.45
N ARG A 502 28.21 -10.34 -6.54
CA ARG A 502 27.87 -10.73 -5.16
C ARG A 502 27.13 -9.64 -4.41
N PHE A 503 27.46 -8.37 -4.64
CA PHE A 503 26.79 -7.22 -4.03
C PHE A 503 25.30 -7.16 -4.38
N ASP A 504 24.93 -7.42 -5.64
CA ASP A 504 23.53 -7.43 -6.06
C ASP A 504 22.78 -8.69 -5.58
N MET A 505 23.46 -9.84 -5.47
CA MET A 505 22.90 -11.02 -4.79
C MET A 505 22.61 -10.73 -3.30
N GLN A 506 23.56 -10.14 -2.56
CA GLN A 506 23.38 -9.81 -1.14
C GLN A 506 22.33 -8.71 -0.92
N ARG A 507 22.26 -7.72 -1.82
CA ARG A 507 21.21 -6.70 -1.85
C ARG A 507 19.82 -7.30 -2.12
N ARG A 508 19.75 -8.31 -2.99
CA ARG A 508 18.51 -9.07 -3.25
C ARG A 508 18.09 -9.88 -2.03
N GLU A 509 19.02 -10.64 -1.44
CA GLU A 509 18.83 -11.41 -0.21
C GLU A 509 18.30 -10.52 0.93
N ASP A 510 18.95 -9.37 1.18
CA ASP A 510 18.54 -8.37 2.18
C ASP A 510 17.13 -7.80 1.91
N ARG A 511 16.83 -7.41 0.68
CA ARG A 511 15.50 -6.86 0.34
C ARG A 511 14.39 -7.89 0.45
N VAL A 512 14.61 -9.11 -0.03
CA VAL A 512 13.65 -10.22 0.05
C VAL A 512 13.43 -10.63 1.51
N ALA A 513 14.48 -10.71 2.33
CA ALA A 513 14.36 -10.97 3.77
C ALA A 513 13.55 -9.88 4.52
N ARG A 514 13.62 -8.62 4.06
CA ARG A 514 12.79 -7.51 4.55
C ARG A 514 11.38 -7.44 3.92
N GLY A 515 10.98 -8.42 3.10
CA GLY A 515 9.70 -8.42 2.38
C GLY A 515 9.57 -7.31 1.32
N GLN A 516 10.67 -6.68 0.91
CA GLN A 516 10.69 -5.62 -0.10
C GLN A 516 10.89 -6.20 -1.51
N GLN A 517 10.25 -5.58 -2.50
CA GLN A 517 10.45 -5.94 -3.92
C GLN A 517 11.94 -5.92 -4.31
N ASP A 518 12.38 -6.96 -5.00
CA ASP A 518 13.71 -7.06 -5.60
C ASP A 518 13.90 -5.94 -6.65
N LEU A 519 15.07 -5.27 -6.65
CA LEU A 519 15.39 -4.29 -7.68
C LEU A 519 15.68 -4.96 -9.02
N THR A 520 16.09 -6.22 -9.01
CA THR A 520 16.40 -7.02 -10.21
C THR A 520 15.15 -7.30 -11.04
N GLU A 521 13.99 -7.48 -10.38
CA GLU A 521 12.69 -7.66 -11.04
C GLU A 521 12.29 -6.43 -11.90
N ARG A 522 12.71 -5.23 -11.48
CA ARG A 522 12.42 -3.96 -12.17
C ARG A 522 13.11 -3.78 -13.52
N ASN A 523 13.95 -4.74 -13.95
CA ASN A 523 14.49 -4.77 -15.32
C ASN A 523 13.39 -4.95 -16.38
N THR A 524 12.30 -5.64 -16.02
CA THR A 524 11.07 -5.67 -16.83
C THR A 524 10.07 -4.68 -16.22
N VAL A 525 9.77 -3.58 -16.91
CA VAL A 525 8.83 -2.56 -16.42
C VAL A 525 7.39 -3.02 -16.70
N HIS A 526 6.75 -3.60 -15.68
CA HIS A 526 5.35 -4.01 -15.74
C HIS A 526 4.42 -2.91 -15.19
N TYR A 527 3.74 -2.19 -16.08
CA TYR A 527 2.79 -1.13 -15.72
C TYR A 527 1.43 -1.63 -15.20
N GLY A 528 1.12 -2.92 -15.35
CA GLY A 528 -0.20 -3.48 -15.06
C GLY A 528 -1.30 -2.96 -16.00
N VAL A 529 -2.55 -3.05 -15.53
CA VAL A 529 -3.73 -2.48 -16.21
C VAL A 529 -4.16 -1.22 -15.44
N PRO A 530 -4.31 -0.04 -16.09
CA PRO A 530 -4.76 1.18 -15.42
C PRO A 530 -6.14 1.02 -14.76
N ILE A 531 -6.34 1.66 -13.60
CA ILE A 531 -7.61 1.58 -12.85
C ILE A 531 -8.81 2.07 -13.69
N GLN A 532 -8.59 3.04 -14.59
CA GLN A 532 -9.62 3.48 -15.54
C GLN A 532 -10.08 2.34 -16.46
N GLN A 533 -9.14 1.54 -16.96
CA GLN A 533 -9.43 0.40 -17.84
C GLN A 533 -10.10 -0.75 -17.08
N SER A 534 -9.66 -1.08 -15.86
CA SER A 534 -10.31 -2.15 -15.09
C SER A 534 -11.74 -1.80 -14.66
N VAL A 535 -12.03 -0.51 -14.45
CA VAL A 535 -13.41 -0.01 -14.24
C VAL A 535 -14.22 -0.06 -15.53
N ASP A 536 -13.67 0.35 -16.67
CA ASP A 536 -14.40 0.33 -17.96
C ASP A 536 -14.70 -1.11 -18.41
N GLU A 537 -13.75 -2.04 -18.28
CA GLU A 537 -13.94 -3.48 -18.50
C GLU A 537 -15.04 -4.06 -17.58
N PHE A 538 -15.07 -3.66 -16.30
CA PHE A 538 -16.11 -4.08 -15.36
C PHE A 538 -17.50 -3.53 -15.76
N VAL A 539 -17.58 -2.26 -16.16
CA VAL A 539 -18.84 -1.59 -16.55
C VAL A 539 -19.37 -2.13 -17.88
N VAL A 540 -18.50 -2.42 -18.85
CA VAL A 540 -18.88 -3.05 -20.14
C VAL A 540 -19.31 -4.50 -19.94
N SER A 541 -18.57 -5.30 -19.15
CA SER A 541 -18.92 -6.71 -18.89
C SER A 541 -20.27 -6.87 -18.16
N HIS A 542 -20.65 -5.88 -17.33
CA HIS A 542 -21.94 -5.80 -16.64
C HIS A 542 -22.98 -4.88 -17.30
N ARG A 543 -22.76 -4.44 -18.56
CA ARG A 543 -23.68 -3.57 -19.33
C ARG A 543 -24.19 -2.36 -18.53
N ASN A 544 -23.27 -1.44 -18.23
CA ASN A 544 -23.44 -0.24 -17.38
C ASN A 544 -23.44 -0.49 -15.85
N ALA A 545 -23.27 -1.74 -15.40
CA ALA A 545 -23.13 -2.09 -13.97
C ALA A 545 -24.21 -1.47 -13.06
N ARG A 546 -25.49 -1.62 -13.46
CA ARG A 546 -26.63 -0.95 -12.83
C ARG A 546 -26.85 -1.29 -11.34
N GLY A 547 -26.28 -2.40 -10.85
CA GLY A 547 -26.32 -2.76 -9.43
C GLY A 547 -25.39 -1.89 -8.57
N GLU A 548 -24.28 -1.45 -9.18
CA GLU A 548 -23.13 -0.81 -8.55
C GLU A 548 -23.11 0.71 -8.76
N ARG A 549 -24.12 1.26 -9.45
CA ARG A 549 -24.39 2.70 -9.59
C ARG A 549 -25.08 3.27 -8.35
N PRO A 550 -24.79 4.52 -7.93
CA PRO A 550 -25.67 5.25 -7.01
C PRO A 550 -27.04 5.47 -7.68
N LEU A 551 -28.10 5.68 -6.89
CA LEU A 551 -29.44 5.88 -7.45
C LEU A 551 -29.52 7.18 -8.27
N ASP A 552 -28.78 8.23 -7.86
CA ASP A 552 -28.69 9.53 -8.56
C ASP A 552 -28.26 9.40 -10.03
N TYR A 553 -27.49 8.36 -10.37
CA TYR A 553 -27.09 8.06 -11.75
C TYR A 553 -28.30 8.00 -12.71
N PHE A 554 -29.45 7.58 -12.19
CA PHE A 554 -30.69 7.36 -12.93
C PHE A 554 -31.68 8.54 -12.83
N LYS A 555 -31.37 9.59 -12.07
CA LYS A 555 -32.16 10.83 -11.99
C LYS A 555 -31.76 11.80 -13.11
N PRO A 556 -32.59 12.81 -13.44
CA PRO A 556 -32.24 13.80 -14.46
C PRO A 556 -30.96 14.58 -14.13
N PHE A 557 -30.04 14.63 -15.09
CA PHE A 557 -28.77 15.39 -15.02
C PHE A 557 -27.83 15.01 -13.85
N PRO A 558 -27.36 13.75 -13.77
CA PRO A 558 -26.46 13.30 -12.70
C PRO A 558 -25.12 14.03 -12.76
N HIS A 559 -24.73 14.66 -11.65
CA HIS A 559 -23.42 15.31 -11.50
C HIS A 559 -22.26 14.29 -11.57
N PHE A 560 -21.03 14.74 -11.81
CA PHE A 560 -19.87 13.84 -12.01
C PHE A 560 -19.66 12.84 -10.86
N ARG A 561 -19.88 13.25 -9.60
CA ARG A 561 -19.81 12.34 -8.41
C ARG A 561 -20.86 11.21 -8.39
N ALA A 562 -21.91 11.27 -9.20
CA ALA A 562 -22.91 10.22 -9.39
C ALA A 562 -22.62 9.33 -10.63
N GLN A 563 -21.76 9.78 -11.54
CA GLN A 563 -21.35 9.05 -12.75
C GLN A 563 -20.26 7.98 -12.50
N ARG A 564 -19.79 7.86 -11.26
CA ARG A 564 -18.85 6.81 -10.79
C ARG A 564 -19.59 5.56 -10.27
N LEU A 565 -18.84 4.58 -9.79
CA LEU A 565 -19.37 3.41 -9.06
C LEU A 565 -19.51 3.73 -7.56
N GLN A 566 -20.37 3.00 -6.86
CA GLN A 566 -20.44 3.05 -5.41
C GLN A 566 -19.14 2.45 -4.80
N ARG A 567 -18.46 3.28 -4.03
CA ARG A 567 -17.37 2.93 -3.10
C ARG A 567 -17.61 3.68 -1.81
N MET A 568 -17.13 3.16 -0.69
CA MET A 568 -17.10 3.93 0.56
C MET A 568 -15.88 4.87 0.56
N TYR A 569 -16.07 6.01 1.19
CA TYR A 569 -15.05 7.03 1.42
C TYR A 569 -14.79 7.15 2.92
N ARG A 570 -13.80 7.97 3.31
CA ARG A 570 -13.43 8.13 4.73
C ARG A 570 -14.50 8.84 5.58
N ASP A 571 -15.60 9.34 5.00
CA ASP A 571 -16.62 10.12 5.72
C ASP A 571 -17.50 9.28 6.67
N VAL A 572 -17.63 7.97 6.43
CA VAL A 572 -18.36 7.03 7.33
C VAL A 572 -17.52 6.55 8.52
N GLU A 573 -16.22 6.83 8.53
CA GLU A 573 -15.31 6.38 9.59
C GLU A 573 -15.59 7.08 10.93
N GLY A 574 -15.57 6.30 12.02
CA GLY A 574 -15.80 6.79 13.38
C GLY A 574 -17.27 6.84 13.83
N PHE A 575 -18.25 6.60 12.94
CA PHE A 575 -19.67 6.59 13.30
C PHE A 575 -20.16 5.17 13.65
N SER A 576 -19.66 4.60 14.76
CA SER A 576 -19.96 3.21 15.15
C SER A 576 -21.37 2.97 15.72
N LEU A 577 -22.25 3.98 15.70
CA LEU A 577 -23.68 3.85 16.00
C LEU A 577 -24.36 2.90 14.98
N MET A 578 -24.21 3.21 13.69
CA MET A 578 -24.59 2.27 12.63
C MET A 578 -23.56 1.16 12.52
N LYS A 579 -24.03 -0.07 12.33
CA LYS A 579 -23.18 -1.26 12.17
C LYS A 579 -22.82 -1.44 10.69
N GLN A 580 -23.04 -2.64 10.16
CA GLN A 580 -22.89 -2.95 8.73
C GLN A 580 -24.23 -2.93 7.97
N ARG A 581 -25.33 -2.63 8.68
CA ARG A 581 -26.66 -2.30 8.17
C ARG A 581 -27.20 -1.19 9.09
N PRO A 582 -27.39 0.05 8.63
CA PRO A 582 -28.00 1.10 9.44
C PRO A 582 -29.47 0.79 9.69
N GLU A 583 -29.89 0.91 10.94
CA GLU A 583 -31.28 0.77 11.37
C GLU A 583 -32.09 2.03 10.98
N ALA A 584 -33.34 2.15 11.44
CA ALA A 584 -34.19 3.28 11.10
C ALA A 584 -33.60 4.61 11.63
N TYR A 585 -33.56 5.62 10.75
CA TYR A 585 -32.99 6.97 10.99
C TYR A 585 -31.47 7.03 11.30
N GLU A 586 -30.75 5.90 11.36
CA GLU A 586 -29.31 5.91 11.68
C GLU A 586 -28.45 6.47 10.52
N TRP A 587 -28.90 6.31 9.27
CA TRP A 587 -28.19 6.85 8.10
C TRP A 587 -28.44 8.36 7.95
N GLU A 588 -29.67 8.78 8.24
CA GLU A 588 -30.13 10.15 8.21
C GLU A 588 -29.43 10.97 9.32
N LEU A 589 -29.31 10.40 10.53
CA LEU A 589 -28.48 10.92 11.62
C LEU A 589 -26.99 10.99 11.24
N PHE A 590 -26.46 9.96 10.56
CA PHE A 590 -25.08 9.98 10.05
C PHE A 590 -24.87 11.14 9.05
N THR A 591 -25.77 11.36 8.08
CA THR A 591 -25.69 12.48 7.14
C THR A 591 -25.70 13.83 7.88
N ARG A 592 -26.46 13.96 8.98
CA ARG A 592 -26.43 15.15 9.85
C ARG A 592 -25.09 15.31 10.58
N TYR A 593 -24.55 14.25 11.17
CA TYR A 593 -23.20 14.24 11.79
C TYR A 593 -22.10 14.62 10.79
N ARG A 594 -22.19 14.11 9.54
CA ARG A 594 -21.28 14.48 8.44
C ARG A 594 -21.38 15.98 8.11
N ALA A 595 -22.59 16.53 8.05
CA ALA A 595 -22.81 17.96 7.84
C ALA A 595 -22.24 18.82 8.98
N HIS A 596 -22.43 18.42 10.25
CA HIS A 596 -21.79 19.04 11.42
C HIS A 596 -20.27 19.12 11.25
N HIS A 597 -19.62 18.04 10.83
CA HIS A 597 -18.18 18.04 10.62
C HIS A 597 -17.75 18.90 9.42
N GLN A 598 -18.54 18.98 8.33
CA GLN A 598 -18.24 19.94 7.25
C GLN A 598 -18.32 21.40 7.73
N GLN A 599 -19.30 21.74 8.58
CA GLN A 599 -19.42 23.08 9.15
C GLN A 599 -18.31 23.40 10.16
N ARG A 600 -17.91 22.45 11.01
CA ARG A 600 -16.69 22.52 11.83
C ARG A 600 -15.45 22.84 10.99
N ARG A 601 -15.27 22.18 9.84
CA ARG A 601 -14.18 22.45 8.90
C ARG A 601 -14.28 23.84 8.24
N GLU A 602 -15.48 24.33 7.92
CA GLU A 602 -15.68 25.71 7.41
C GLU A 602 -15.32 26.76 8.49
N LEU A 603 -15.72 26.55 9.75
CA LEU A 603 -15.40 27.43 10.89
C LEU A 603 -13.90 27.47 11.20
N ALA A 604 -13.25 26.30 11.24
CA ALA A 604 -11.81 26.20 11.42
C ALA A 604 -11.04 27.04 10.38
N LEU A 605 -11.40 26.92 9.10
CA LEU A 605 -10.77 27.67 7.99
C LEU A 605 -11.06 29.18 8.03
N LEU A 606 -12.22 29.59 8.56
CA LEU A 606 -12.56 31.00 8.75
C LEU A 606 -11.70 31.64 9.85
N HIS A 607 -11.58 30.96 10.99
CA HIS A 607 -10.89 31.49 12.18
C HIS A 607 -9.38 31.23 12.20
N GLY A 608 -8.86 30.30 11.39
CA GLY A 608 -7.43 29.99 11.32
C GLY A 608 -7.00 28.84 12.25
N LEU A 609 -7.89 27.87 12.45
CA LEU A 609 -7.71 26.69 13.32
C LEU A 609 -7.73 25.36 12.54
N GLU A 610 -7.53 25.43 11.21
CA GLU A 610 -7.26 24.26 10.37
C GLU A 610 -5.93 23.56 10.74
N PRO A 611 -5.79 22.25 10.50
CA PRO A 611 -4.54 21.52 10.75
C PRO A 611 -3.33 22.15 10.07
N VAL A 612 -2.19 22.15 10.76
CA VAL A 612 -0.88 22.51 10.19
C VAL A 612 -0.05 21.24 10.03
N ALA A 613 0.51 21.01 8.84
CA ALA A 613 1.21 19.76 8.50
C ALA A 613 2.40 19.40 9.43
N ASN A 614 2.96 20.38 10.13
CA ASN A 614 4.07 20.22 11.08
C ASN A 614 3.65 20.35 12.56
N GLU A 615 2.34 20.38 12.88
CA GLU A 615 1.88 20.61 14.26
C GLU A 615 2.26 19.49 15.22
N THR A 616 2.76 19.87 16.39
CA THR A 616 2.96 18.98 17.54
C THR A 616 1.63 18.56 18.16
N ALA A 617 1.65 17.53 19.00
CA ALA A 617 0.46 17.07 19.72
C ALA A 617 -0.11 18.13 20.67
N GLU A 618 0.73 18.99 21.24
CA GLU A 618 0.33 20.09 22.13
C GLU A 618 -0.35 21.22 21.36
N GLU A 619 0.25 21.68 20.25
CA GLU A 619 -0.35 22.68 19.35
C GLU A 619 -1.70 22.19 18.80
N ARG A 620 -1.78 20.92 18.40
CA ARG A 620 -3.01 20.25 17.98
C ARG A 620 -4.08 20.26 19.06
N ALA A 621 -3.73 19.91 20.31
CA ALA A 621 -4.67 19.91 21.42
C ALA A 621 -5.24 21.32 21.67
N VAL A 622 -4.37 22.33 21.73
CA VAL A 622 -4.77 23.74 21.87
C VAL A 622 -5.63 24.21 20.69
N ARG A 623 -5.30 23.82 19.46
CA ARG A 623 -6.07 24.14 18.25
C ARG A 623 -7.46 23.52 18.28
N ARG A 624 -7.57 22.23 18.64
CA ARG A 624 -8.84 21.49 18.74
C ARG A 624 -9.74 22.04 19.86
N VAL A 625 -9.20 22.38 21.02
CA VAL A 625 -9.98 22.98 22.13
C VAL A 625 -10.58 24.32 21.72
N LYS A 626 -9.79 25.21 21.09
CA LYS A 626 -10.29 26.49 20.56
C LYS A 626 -11.33 26.32 19.45
N LEU A 627 -11.21 25.26 18.64
CA LEU A 627 -12.20 24.93 17.61
C LEU A 627 -13.50 24.40 18.23
N ASP A 628 -13.41 23.53 19.24
CA ASP A 628 -14.56 23.06 20.00
C ASP A 628 -15.33 24.23 20.62
N GLU A 629 -14.63 25.20 21.23
CA GLU A 629 -15.25 26.41 21.80
C GLU A 629 -15.98 27.26 20.78
N ILE A 630 -15.49 27.35 19.54
CA ILE A 630 -16.19 28.08 18.46
C ILE A 630 -17.39 27.27 17.96
N CYS A 631 -17.26 25.95 17.81
CA CYS A 631 -18.35 25.07 17.41
C CYS A 631 -19.52 25.08 18.42
N GLU A 632 -19.22 24.97 19.71
CA GLU A 632 -20.20 24.99 20.81
C GLU A 632 -20.94 26.32 20.92
N ASN A 633 -20.39 27.42 20.38
CA ASN A 633 -21.02 28.74 20.32
C ASN A 633 -21.66 29.07 18.96
N THR A 634 -21.57 28.18 17.96
CA THR A 634 -22.09 28.44 16.61
C THR A 634 -23.31 27.57 16.30
N PRO A 635 -24.47 28.17 15.97
CA PRO A 635 -25.63 27.42 15.47
C PRO A 635 -25.32 26.61 14.21
N PHE A 636 -25.87 25.40 14.14
CA PHE A 636 -25.85 24.58 12.93
C PHE A 636 -26.71 25.21 11.83
N ASP A 637 -26.18 25.24 10.61
CA ASP A 637 -26.87 25.78 9.43
C ASP A 637 -27.56 24.65 8.65
N PRO A 638 -28.90 24.47 8.76
CA PRO A 638 -29.60 23.42 8.04
C PRO A 638 -29.63 23.65 6.52
N THR A 639 -29.42 24.87 6.02
CA THR A 639 -29.43 25.16 4.57
C THR A 639 -28.24 24.53 3.84
N LYS A 640 -27.21 24.10 4.58
CA LYS A 640 -26.04 23.37 4.07
C LYS A 640 -26.19 21.85 4.14
N LEU A 641 -27.28 21.32 4.72
CA LEU A 641 -27.55 19.89 4.77
C LEU A 641 -27.97 19.38 3.38
N GLN A 642 -27.08 18.69 2.68
CA GLN A 642 -27.37 18.10 1.37
C GLN A 642 -27.76 16.63 1.54
N LEU A 643 -29.02 16.33 1.26
CA LEU A 643 -29.53 14.96 1.21
C LEU A 643 -29.10 14.29 -0.10
N ASN A 644 -28.59 13.07 -0.01
CA ASN A 644 -28.36 12.21 -1.17
C ASN A 644 -29.59 11.33 -1.43
N ASP A 645 -29.62 10.65 -2.58
CA ASP A 645 -30.68 9.70 -2.88
C ASP A 645 -30.87 8.56 -1.85
N ASP A 646 -32.14 8.17 -1.68
CA ASP A 646 -32.63 7.13 -0.75
C ASP A 646 -32.53 7.54 0.74
N GLU A 647 -32.21 8.81 1.00
CA GLU A 647 -32.26 9.47 2.32
C GLU A 647 -33.60 10.21 2.50
N VAL A 648 -34.08 10.28 3.75
CA VAL A 648 -35.32 11.00 4.12
C VAL A 648 -34.96 12.34 4.75
N GLU A 649 -35.72 13.39 4.44
CA GLU A 649 -35.64 14.66 5.18
C GLU A 649 -36.25 14.50 6.57
N VAL A 650 -35.46 14.72 7.62
CA VAL A 650 -35.86 14.51 9.02
C VAL A 650 -35.39 15.68 9.88
N ASP A 651 -36.31 16.24 10.67
CA ASP A 651 -36.04 17.35 11.58
C ASP A 651 -35.19 16.94 12.80
N VAL A 652 -34.52 17.93 13.42
CA VAL A 652 -33.76 17.80 14.67
C VAL A 652 -34.61 17.16 15.77
N GLU A 653 -35.84 17.63 15.97
CA GLU A 653 -36.68 17.20 17.09
C GLU A 653 -37.21 15.77 16.87
N THR A 654 -37.38 15.34 15.62
CA THR A 654 -37.66 13.93 15.28
C THR A 654 -36.46 13.03 15.59
N LEU A 655 -35.23 13.44 15.20
CA LEU A 655 -34.02 12.67 15.52
C LEU A 655 -33.74 12.63 17.03
N ARG A 656 -33.94 13.75 17.74
CA ARG A 656 -33.79 13.87 19.20
C ARG A 656 -34.80 13.04 19.97
N SER A 657 -36.08 13.05 19.57
CA SER A 657 -37.12 12.24 20.22
C SER A 657 -36.96 10.74 19.95
N TRP A 658 -36.33 10.35 18.83
CA TRP A 658 -36.05 8.96 18.49
C TRP A 658 -34.76 8.40 19.15
N PHE A 659 -33.65 9.15 19.15
CA PHE A 659 -32.36 8.68 19.66
C PHE A 659 -31.99 9.19 21.08
N GLY A 660 -32.68 10.22 21.56
CA GLY A 660 -32.37 10.96 22.80
C GLY A 660 -31.54 12.22 22.52
N VAL A 661 -31.78 13.28 23.30
CA VAL A 661 -31.21 14.62 23.01
C VAL A 661 -29.68 14.64 23.09
N TYR A 662 -29.05 13.85 23.95
CA TYR A 662 -27.58 13.70 24.03
C TYR A 662 -26.88 13.36 22.69
N VAL A 663 -27.60 12.82 21.69
CA VAL A 663 -27.04 12.52 20.36
C VAL A 663 -26.97 13.75 19.46
N LEU A 664 -27.87 14.73 19.65
CA LEU A 664 -27.87 16.03 18.97
C LEU A 664 -28.13 17.11 20.03
N PRO A 665 -27.15 17.37 20.92
CA PRO A 665 -27.37 18.12 22.14
C PRO A 665 -27.79 19.57 21.87
N SER A 666 -28.52 20.15 22.82
CA SER A 666 -28.66 21.60 22.90
C SER A 666 -27.50 22.21 23.69
N PRO A 667 -27.16 23.50 23.48
CA PRO A 667 -26.11 24.21 24.21
C PRO A 667 -26.14 24.01 25.73
N THR A 668 -27.32 24.07 26.37
CA THR A 668 -27.45 23.83 27.82
C THR A 668 -26.98 22.41 28.24
N ILE A 669 -27.21 21.40 27.40
CA ILE A 669 -26.78 20.01 27.64
C ILE A 669 -25.27 19.85 27.38
N VAL A 670 -24.73 20.54 26.36
CA VAL A 670 -23.27 20.59 26.14
C VAL A 670 -22.58 21.21 27.34
N GLU A 671 -23.11 22.35 27.83
CA GLU A 671 -22.54 23.05 28.98
C GLU A 671 -22.51 22.16 30.22
N ALA A 672 -23.63 21.53 30.60
CA ALA A 672 -23.68 20.64 31.75
C ALA A 672 -22.65 19.51 31.67
N VAL A 673 -22.63 18.77 30.54
CA VAL A 673 -21.75 17.60 30.35
C VAL A 673 -20.26 17.97 30.23
N VAL A 674 -19.94 19.19 29.77
CA VAL A 674 -18.55 19.66 29.66
C VAL A 674 -18.05 20.29 30.95
N ARG A 675 -18.84 21.17 31.60
CA ARG A 675 -18.43 21.96 32.77
C ARG A 675 -18.51 21.22 34.10
N GLU A 676 -19.43 20.26 34.29
CA GLU A 676 -19.48 19.53 35.55
C GLU A 676 -18.27 18.60 35.73
N SER A 677 -17.59 18.74 36.86
CA SER A 677 -16.42 17.94 37.26
C SER A 677 -16.76 16.82 38.24
N ASP A 678 -17.71 17.05 39.14
CA ASP A 678 -17.93 16.23 40.35
C ASP A 678 -19.40 15.78 40.54
N SER A 679 -20.26 15.97 39.53
CA SER A 679 -21.65 15.49 39.56
C SER A 679 -21.77 14.01 39.20
N ALA A 680 -22.91 13.39 39.50
CA ALA A 680 -23.23 12.06 39.02
C ALA A 680 -23.56 12.12 37.52
N LEU A 681 -22.55 11.86 36.68
CA LEU A 681 -22.60 11.80 35.21
C LEU A 681 -23.97 11.29 34.69
N SER A 682 -24.79 12.20 34.15
CA SER A 682 -26.16 11.89 33.70
C SER A 682 -26.32 11.98 32.18
N LEU A 683 -26.98 10.99 31.56
CA LEU A 683 -27.18 10.93 30.11
C LEU A 683 -28.51 11.59 29.75
N HIS A 684 -28.47 12.79 29.20
CA HIS A 684 -29.65 13.62 28.93
C HIS A 684 -30.48 13.08 27.75
N LEU A 685 -31.44 12.19 28.05
CA LEU A 685 -32.39 11.65 27.06
C LEU A 685 -33.40 12.69 26.56
N HIS A 686 -33.72 13.70 27.38
CA HIS A 686 -34.70 14.74 27.12
C HIS A 686 -34.08 16.15 27.25
N HIS A 687 -34.78 17.15 26.72
CA HIS A 687 -34.38 18.55 26.82
C HIS A 687 -34.32 19.04 28.27
N THR A 688 -33.34 19.88 28.57
CA THR A 688 -33.22 20.60 29.85
C THR A 688 -33.84 21.98 29.76
N HIS A 689 -34.14 22.58 30.92
CA HIS A 689 -34.54 23.99 31.00
C HIS A 689 -33.33 24.90 30.81
N ASP A 690 -33.48 25.93 29.96
CA ASP A 690 -32.54 27.03 29.79
C ASP A 690 -32.71 28.10 30.90
N GLU A 691 -31.88 29.14 30.92
CA GLU A 691 -32.00 30.28 31.85
C GLU A 691 -33.41 30.91 31.86
N LEU A 692 -34.05 30.97 30.68
CA LEU A 692 -35.42 31.47 30.48
C LEU A 692 -36.53 30.48 30.92
N LYS A 693 -36.14 29.32 31.48
CA LYS A 693 -37.00 28.18 31.88
C LYS A 693 -37.77 27.50 30.74
N THR A 694 -37.58 27.93 29.50
CA THR A 694 -37.96 27.21 28.28
C THR A 694 -37.09 25.96 28.07
N LEU A 695 -37.56 24.99 27.29
CA LEU A 695 -36.72 23.88 26.84
C LEU A 695 -35.78 24.38 25.72
N ASP A 696 -34.46 24.17 25.86
CA ASP A 696 -33.51 24.59 24.83
C ASP A 696 -33.54 23.65 23.61
N LYS A 697 -34.08 24.14 22.50
CA LYS A 697 -34.14 23.44 21.21
C LYS A 697 -33.02 23.82 20.22
N ARG A 698 -32.09 24.72 20.56
CA ARG A 698 -30.99 25.11 19.64
C ARG A 698 -30.16 23.89 19.23
N GLU A 699 -29.71 23.84 17.97
CA GLU A 699 -28.70 22.89 17.50
C GLU A 699 -27.43 23.69 17.18
N HIS A 700 -26.32 23.41 17.87
CA HIS A 700 -25.00 24.01 17.62
C HIS A 700 -24.06 22.96 17.03
N VAL A 701 -22.93 23.40 16.45
CA VAL A 701 -21.99 22.48 15.77
C VAL A 701 -21.33 21.53 16.78
N LEU A 702 -21.40 20.21 16.52
CA LEU A 702 -20.85 19.17 17.39
C LEU A 702 -19.34 19.37 17.70
N SER A 703 -18.97 19.18 18.97
CA SER A 703 -17.60 19.31 19.47
C SER A 703 -16.96 17.96 19.81
N SER A 704 -15.62 17.90 19.77
CA SER A 704 -14.87 16.68 20.09
C SER A 704 -14.92 16.39 21.60
N ARG A 705 -14.77 17.41 22.45
CA ARG A 705 -14.77 17.27 23.90
C ARG A 705 -16.11 16.78 24.47
N TYR A 706 -17.25 17.20 23.90
CA TYR A 706 -18.56 16.69 24.30
C TYR A 706 -18.69 15.18 24.06
N LEU A 707 -18.36 14.72 22.85
CA LEU A 707 -18.44 13.29 22.51
C LEU A 707 -17.44 12.45 23.32
N ASN A 708 -16.29 13.00 23.70
CA ASN A 708 -15.34 12.33 24.60
C ASN A 708 -15.86 12.23 26.04
N ARG A 709 -16.61 13.22 26.55
CA ARG A 709 -17.34 13.08 27.82
C ARG A 709 -18.39 11.97 27.72
N LEU A 710 -19.17 11.92 26.64
CA LEU A 710 -20.15 10.85 26.42
C LEU A 710 -19.53 9.44 26.35
N LEU A 711 -18.33 9.29 25.78
CA LEU A 711 -17.63 8.00 25.76
C LEU A 711 -17.25 7.45 27.14
N LEU A 712 -17.30 8.26 28.21
CA LEU A 712 -17.10 7.79 29.59
C LEU A 712 -18.33 7.06 30.16
N PHE A 713 -19.51 7.20 29.55
CA PHE A 713 -20.75 6.60 30.02
C PHE A 713 -20.92 5.17 29.48
N GLU A 714 -21.05 4.18 30.37
CA GLU A 714 -21.33 2.78 30.00
C GLU A 714 -22.57 2.65 29.09
N GLY A 715 -23.68 3.32 29.43
CA GLY A 715 -24.90 3.32 28.60
C GLY A 715 -24.69 3.88 27.20
N PHE A 716 -23.83 4.90 27.04
CA PHE A 716 -23.45 5.42 25.73
C PHE A 716 -22.53 4.43 25.00
N GLN A 717 -21.53 3.85 25.68
CA GLN A 717 -20.66 2.82 25.11
C GLN A 717 -21.50 1.64 24.57
N HIS A 718 -22.53 1.19 25.28
CA HIS A 718 -23.44 0.15 24.76
C HIS A 718 -24.22 0.62 23.51
N ARG A 719 -24.83 1.81 23.51
CA ARG A 719 -25.57 2.32 22.33
C ARG A 719 -24.67 2.52 21.10
N TRP A 720 -23.42 2.96 21.33
CA TRP A 720 -22.40 3.21 20.29
C TRP A 720 -21.62 1.95 19.87
N ASN A 721 -22.11 0.76 20.27
CA ASN A 721 -21.57 -0.57 19.97
C ASN A 721 -20.15 -0.84 20.48
N ARG A 722 -19.80 -0.22 21.61
CA ARG A 722 -18.47 -0.22 22.22
C ARG A 722 -18.41 -0.80 23.63
N GLY A 723 -19.52 -1.16 24.27
CA GLY A 723 -19.56 -1.70 25.65
C GLY A 723 -18.63 -2.88 25.97
N PHE A 724 -18.08 -3.56 24.95
CA PHE A 724 -16.96 -4.49 25.12
C PHE A 724 -15.73 -3.84 25.81
N THR A 725 -15.57 -2.51 25.76
CA THR A 725 -14.47 -1.78 26.42
C THR A 725 -14.41 -2.03 27.92
N HIS A 726 -15.55 -2.19 28.58
CA HIS A 726 -15.60 -2.52 30.00
C HIS A 726 -15.07 -3.94 30.30
N GLU A 727 -15.28 -4.89 29.39
CA GLU A 727 -14.75 -6.26 29.53
C GLU A 727 -13.25 -6.38 29.25
N VAL A 728 -12.68 -5.51 28.41
CA VAL A 728 -11.28 -5.63 27.93
C VAL A 728 -10.32 -4.59 28.54
N PHE A 729 -10.81 -3.62 29.32
CA PHE A 729 -9.96 -2.61 29.94
C PHE A 729 -8.85 -3.24 30.80
N GLY A 730 -7.61 -2.80 30.60
CA GLY A 730 -6.42 -3.33 31.27
C GLY A 730 -5.95 -4.72 30.83
N LYS A 731 -6.72 -5.47 30.05
CA LYS A 731 -6.30 -6.78 29.51
C LYS A 731 -5.26 -6.61 28.40
N ALA A 732 -4.48 -7.66 28.19
CA ALA A 732 -3.57 -7.76 27.05
C ALA A 732 -4.34 -8.01 25.75
N PRO A 733 -3.80 -7.64 24.58
CA PRO A 733 -4.28 -8.15 23.30
C PRO A 733 -4.09 -9.68 23.24
N GLU A 734 -4.93 -10.38 22.47
CA GLU A 734 -4.72 -11.81 22.21
C GLU A 734 -3.40 -12.01 21.43
N PRO A 735 -2.46 -12.86 21.91
CA PRO A 735 -1.16 -13.02 21.28
C PRO A 735 -1.24 -13.46 19.81
N VAL A 736 -0.58 -12.73 18.92
CA VAL A 736 -0.63 -12.98 17.47
C VAL A 736 0.60 -13.79 17.06
N ILE A 737 0.45 -15.11 16.97
CA ILE A 737 1.51 -16.01 16.54
C ILE A 737 1.71 -15.89 15.02
N LYS A 738 2.85 -15.32 14.61
CA LYS A 738 3.17 -14.96 13.21
C LYS A 738 3.10 -16.14 12.23
N TYR A 739 3.45 -17.34 12.69
CA TYR A 739 3.46 -18.58 11.89
C TYR A 739 2.51 -19.65 12.44
N ALA A 740 1.37 -19.24 13.00
CA ALA A 740 0.33 -20.16 13.48
C ALA A 740 -0.09 -21.18 12.40
N GLN A 741 -0.13 -22.46 12.77
CA GLN A 741 -0.46 -23.56 11.85
C GLN A 741 -1.87 -24.11 12.11
N PRO A 742 -2.64 -24.46 11.07
CA PRO A 742 -3.90 -25.17 11.23
C PRO A 742 -3.65 -26.63 11.64
N PRO A 743 -4.62 -27.31 12.28
CA PRO A 743 -4.52 -28.72 12.65
C PRO A 743 -4.35 -29.65 11.42
N GLU A 744 -4.77 -29.21 10.24
CA GLU A 744 -4.56 -29.88 8.95
C GLU A 744 -3.11 -29.85 8.46
N VAL A 745 -2.24 -29.01 9.05
CA VAL A 745 -0.79 -28.99 8.80
C VAL A 745 -0.04 -29.63 9.97
N LEU A 746 -0.42 -29.28 11.23
CA LEU A 746 0.18 -29.87 12.44
C LEU A 746 0.06 -31.40 12.51
N GLN A 747 -0.91 -32.00 11.80
CA GLN A 747 -0.98 -33.45 11.67
C GLN A 747 0.26 -34.09 11.05
N TYR A 748 0.98 -33.38 10.17
CA TYR A 748 2.13 -33.90 9.43
C TYR A 748 3.46 -33.62 10.13
N PHE A 749 3.43 -32.87 11.23
CA PHE A 749 4.58 -32.61 12.07
C PHE A 749 4.85 -33.85 12.93
N ASP A 750 6.11 -34.26 13.07
CA ASP A 750 6.49 -35.30 14.00
C ASP A 750 6.41 -34.84 15.49
N ALA A 751 6.73 -35.72 16.43
CA ALA A 751 6.62 -35.41 17.86
C ALA A 751 7.64 -34.36 18.36
N GLU A 752 8.79 -34.22 17.69
CA GLU A 752 9.83 -33.23 17.99
C GLU A 752 9.48 -31.88 17.33
N GLU A 753 8.98 -31.90 16.09
CA GLU A 753 8.43 -30.74 15.39
C GLU A 753 7.19 -30.15 16.09
N GLN A 754 6.28 -31.01 16.60
CA GLN A 754 5.14 -30.57 17.41
C GLN A 754 5.61 -29.95 18.73
N ALA A 755 6.61 -30.52 19.41
CA ALA A 755 7.18 -29.95 20.62
C ALA A 755 7.86 -28.58 20.34
N MET A 756 8.61 -28.47 19.25
CA MET A 756 9.20 -27.22 18.77
C MET A 756 8.13 -26.16 18.45
N TYR A 757 7.04 -26.53 17.78
CA TYR A 757 5.93 -25.62 17.49
C TYR A 757 5.25 -25.12 18.79
N GLN A 758 4.98 -26.01 19.75
CA GLN A 758 4.38 -25.60 21.02
C GLN A 758 5.33 -24.73 21.85
N GLN A 759 6.64 -25.00 21.84
CA GLN A 759 7.64 -24.15 22.48
C GLN A 759 7.71 -22.76 21.80
N TYR A 760 7.66 -22.69 20.46
CA TYR A 760 7.57 -21.42 19.72
C TYR A 760 6.31 -20.61 20.08
N VAL A 761 5.13 -21.25 20.06
CA VAL A 761 3.85 -20.63 20.47
C VAL A 761 3.93 -20.10 21.90
N LYS A 762 4.54 -20.87 22.81
CA LYS A 762 4.75 -20.50 24.22
C LYS A 762 5.69 -19.30 24.37
N GLU A 763 6.84 -19.31 23.70
CA GLU A 763 7.84 -18.24 23.79
C GLU A 763 7.30 -16.92 23.23
N GLU A 764 6.64 -16.93 22.07
CA GLU A 764 5.94 -15.76 21.51
C GLU A 764 4.83 -15.26 22.44
N SER A 765 3.98 -16.17 22.95
CA SER A 765 2.89 -15.78 23.86
C SER A 765 3.42 -15.17 25.15
N VAL A 766 4.47 -15.73 25.74
CA VAL A 766 5.10 -15.19 26.95
C VAL A 766 5.78 -13.84 26.66
N ALA A 767 6.50 -13.71 25.54
CA ALA A 767 7.17 -12.46 25.17
C ALA A 767 6.17 -11.31 24.97
N GLN A 768 5.08 -11.55 24.23
CA GLN A 768 4.02 -10.55 23.99
C GLN A 768 3.28 -10.17 25.30
N MET A 769 3.04 -11.15 26.18
CA MET A 769 2.44 -10.88 27.51
C MET A 769 3.40 -10.16 28.47
N GLU A 770 4.70 -10.44 28.43
CA GLU A 770 5.72 -9.71 29.20
C GLU A 770 5.94 -8.28 28.68
N GLU A 771 5.83 -8.06 27.38
CA GLU A 771 5.83 -6.71 26.80
C GLU A 771 4.61 -5.91 27.27
N TRP A 772 3.41 -6.50 27.22
CA TRP A 772 2.21 -5.89 27.79
C TRP A 772 2.34 -5.62 29.31
N ALA A 773 3.00 -6.52 30.05
CA ALA A 773 3.29 -6.33 31.47
C ALA A 773 4.32 -5.22 31.76
N LYS A 774 5.13 -4.79 30.79
CA LYS A 774 5.99 -3.60 30.88
C LYS A 774 5.22 -2.34 30.50
N ILE A 775 4.46 -2.39 29.40
CA ILE A 775 3.56 -1.33 28.93
C ILE A 775 2.61 -0.87 30.06
N THR A 776 1.92 -1.81 30.70
CA THR A 776 0.91 -1.52 31.75
C THR A 776 1.48 -0.95 33.05
N ARG A 777 2.77 -1.17 33.36
CA ARG A 777 3.43 -0.53 34.52
C ARG A 777 3.75 0.95 34.29
N GLY A 778 3.72 1.43 33.03
CA GLY A 778 3.89 2.85 32.69
C GLY A 778 5.22 3.47 33.14
N ARG A 779 6.25 2.65 33.35
CA ARG A 779 7.52 3.05 33.98
C ARG A 779 8.30 4.03 33.12
N ARG A 780 8.95 5.01 33.75
CA ARG A 780 9.74 6.06 33.07
C ARG A 780 11.15 6.19 33.63
N TYR A 781 12.13 6.46 32.77
CA TYR A 781 13.53 6.57 33.15
C TYR A 781 13.84 7.96 33.72
N ILE A 782 14.02 8.06 35.04
CA ILE A 782 14.30 9.32 35.74
C ILE A 782 15.81 9.57 35.71
N ALA A 783 16.25 10.41 34.77
CA ALA A 783 17.67 10.65 34.47
C ALA A 783 18.49 11.13 35.69
N GLU A 784 17.89 11.92 36.58
CA GLU A 784 18.51 12.40 37.83
C GLU A 784 18.89 11.26 38.80
N LYS A 785 18.06 10.20 38.84
CA LYS A 785 18.23 9.03 39.71
C LYS A 785 18.87 7.84 38.98
N ARG A 786 18.95 7.91 37.65
CA ARG A 786 19.43 6.87 36.71
C ARG A 786 18.70 5.53 36.81
N GLN A 787 17.44 5.56 37.26
CA GLN A 787 16.58 4.39 37.51
C GLN A 787 15.21 4.59 36.87
N TYR A 788 14.48 3.50 36.66
CA TYR A 788 13.07 3.57 36.29
C TYR A 788 12.18 3.86 37.52
N GLY A 789 11.23 4.78 37.36
CA GLY A 789 10.18 5.09 38.31
C GLY A 789 8.81 4.59 37.87
N GLU A 790 8.01 4.12 38.83
CA GLU A 790 6.63 3.64 38.69
C GLU A 790 5.69 4.48 39.57
N VAL A 791 4.51 4.86 39.07
CA VAL A 791 3.53 5.62 39.88
C VAL A 791 2.78 4.67 40.81
N VAL A 792 2.92 4.86 42.13
CA VAL A 792 2.25 4.06 43.16
C VAL A 792 1.05 4.78 43.76
N GLY A 793 1.06 6.11 43.77
CA GLY A 793 -0.04 6.94 44.24
C GLY A 793 -0.26 8.16 43.35
N GLN A 794 -1.51 8.58 43.21
CA GLN A 794 -1.92 9.82 42.57
C GLN A 794 -2.73 10.63 43.59
N GLY A 795 -2.35 11.88 43.81
CA GLY A 795 -3.14 12.80 44.62
C GLY A 795 -4.30 13.42 43.83
N MET A 796 -5.06 14.30 44.46
CA MET A 796 -6.03 15.14 43.76
C MET A 796 -5.31 16.11 42.82
N LYS A 797 -5.96 16.52 41.73
CA LYS A 797 -5.48 17.56 40.82
C LYS A 797 -5.52 18.92 41.52
N VAL A 798 -4.42 19.66 41.54
CA VAL A 798 -4.25 20.94 42.25
C VAL A 798 -3.77 22.02 41.28
N SER A 799 -4.32 23.23 41.39
CA SER A 799 -3.82 24.40 40.66
C SER A 799 -2.50 24.89 41.26
N VAL A 800 -1.51 25.11 40.40
CA VAL A 800 -0.18 25.60 40.76
C VAL A 800 0.23 26.80 39.89
N VAL A 801 1.06 27.67 40.46
CA VAL A 801 1.65 28.86 39.83
C VAL A 801 3.15 28.84 40.09
N ASP A 802 3.97 29.23 39.11
CA ASP A 802 5.41 29.39 39.33
C ASP A 802 5.72 30.79 39.88
N ALA A 803 6.67 30.84 40.82
CA ALA A 803 7.23 32.06 41.34
C ALA A 803 8.76 32.04 41.24
N ARG A 804 9.36 33.17 40.85
CA ARG A 804 10.79 33.31 40.56
C ARG A 804 11.48 34.09 41.67
N HIS A 805 12.51 33.51 42.27
CA HIS A 805 13.30 34.17 43.32
C HIS A 805 13.96 35.44 42.76
N ALA A 806 13.77 36.58 43.42
CA ALA A 806 14.19 37.88 42.89
C ALA A 806 15.72 38.00 42.73
N GLU A 807 16.48 37.48 43.71
CA GLU A 807 17.96 37.59 43.73
C GLU A 807 18.66 36.50 42.90
N THR A 808 18.32 35.22 43.09
CA THR A 808 18.99 34.08 42.42
C THR A 808 18.39 33.75 41.05
N GLY A 809 17.20 34.25 40.73
CA GLY A 809 16.49 34.00 39.48
C GLY A 809 15.91 32.58 39.33
N GLY A 810 16.08 31.70 40.33
CA GLY A 810 15.53 30.34 40.34
C GLY A 810 14.00 30.31 40.42
N VAL A 811 13.37 29.23 39.96
CA VAL A 811 11.91 29.10 39.87
C VAL A 811 11.41 28.02 40.83
N LEU A 812 10.33 28.32 41.55
CA LEU A 812 9.66 27.47 42.53
C LEU A 812 8.16 27.39 42.20
N THR A 813 7.61 26.19 42.10
CA THR A 813 6.18 25.96 41.84
C THR A 813 5.39 25.93 43.15
N LEU A 814 4.28 26.66 43.22
CA LEU A 814 3.48 26.90 44.42
C LEU A 814 2.02 26.46 44.21
N THR A 815 1.39 25.86 45.22
CA THR A 815 -0.05 25.54 45.17
C THR A 815 -0.90 26.79 45.42
N VAL A 816 -1.89 27.01 44.53
CA VAL A 816 -2.78 28.18 44.57
C VAL A 816 -3.64 28.17 45.84
N ASP A 817 -4.10 27.02 46.30
CA ASP A 817 -4.96 26.93 47.50
C ASP A 817 -4.23 27.34 48.80
N ALA A 818 -2.95 26.96 48.93
CA ALA A 818 -2.14 27.29 50.10
C ALA A 818 -1.71 28.77 50.11
N TYR A 819 -1.32 29.30 48.94
CA TYR A 819 -0.77 30.65 48.80
C TYR A 819 -1.77 31.69 48.26
N GLY A 820 -3.03 31.32 48.02
CA GLY A 820 -4.03 32.15 47.34
C GLY A 820 -4.30 33.50 47.99
N LYS A 821 -4.19 33.61 49.32
CA LYS A 821 -4.30 34.91 50.02
C LYS A 821 -3.13 35.88 49.75
N ALA A 822 -1.98 35.36 49.32
CA ALA A 822 -0.83 36.15 48.87
C ALA A 822 -0.88 36.39 47.36
N LEU A 823 -1.12 35.34 46.56
CA LEU A 823 -1.25 35.42 45.10
C LEU A 823 -2.36 36.41 44.67
N ASN A 824 -3.53 36.36 45.33
CA ASN A 824 -4.63 37.30 45.06
C ASN A 824 -4.37 38.74 45.56
N ARG A 825 -3.26 39.02 46.26
CA ARG A 825 -2.79 40.39 46.52
C ARG A 825 -1.87 40.87 45.40
N VAL A 826 -0.97 40.01 44.92
CA VAL A 826 -0.10 40.29 43.76
C VAL A 826 -0.95 40.54 42.51
N ALA A 827 -1.89 39.63 42.20
CA ALA A 827 -2.76 39.71 41.02
C ALA A 827 -3.75 40.90 41.02
N ARG A 828 -3.85 41.65 42.13
CA ARG A 828 -4.64 42.90 42.21
C ARG A 828 -3.80 44.15 41.95
N ALA A 829 -2.47 44.08 42.03
CA ALA A 829 -1.59 45.22 41.82
C ALA A 829 -1.54 45.67 40.34
N ASP A 830 -1.59 44.71 39.41
CA ASP A 830 -1.58 44.99 37.96
C ASP A 830 -2.90 45.60 37.42
N GLY A 831 -3.94 45.73 38.27
CA GLY A 831 -5.31 46.07 37.85
C GLY A 831 -5.79 47.49 38.18
N SER A 832 -5.07 48.27 38.99
CA SER A 832 -5.52 49.60 39.45
C SER A 832 -4.50 50.70 39.18
N GLY A 833 -4.70 51.43 38.09
CA GLY A 833 -3.90 52.62 37.75
C GLY A 833 -4.35 53.87 38.51
N GLU A 834 -3.94 54.01 39.77
CA GLU A 834 -3.94 55.29 40.50
C GLU A 834 -2.80 55.29 41.56
N GLU A 835 -2.51 56.46 42.15
CA GLU A 835 -1.13 56.80 42.54
C GLU A 835 -0.63 56.29 43.91
N SER A 836 0.70 56.07 43.97
CA SER A 836 1.57 56.27 45.15
C SER A 836 1.38 55.37 46.41
N ALA A 837 1.93 54.16 46.36
CA ALA A 837 2.62 53.56 47.52
C ALA A 837 3.82 52.72 47.05
N ALA A 838 5.00 52.94 47.64
CA ALA A 838 6.24 52.24 47.23
C ALA A 838 6.40 50.85 47.87
N ASP A 839 7.18 49.99 47.20
CA ASP A 839 7.78 48.72 47.67
C ASP A 839 6.84 47.62 48.21
N ALA A 840 5.51 47.75 48.06
CA ALA A 840 4.54 46.80 48.60
C ALA A 840 3.84 45.94 47.52
N HIS A 841 4.08 44.62 47.58
CA HIS A 841 3.20 43.53 47.11
C HIS A 841 3.22 43.06 45.63
N THR A 842 4.26 43.29 44.85
CA THR A 842 4.57 42.44 43.66
C THR A 842 5.34 41.16 44.01
N VAL A 843 5.79 41.04 45.26
CA VAL A 843 6.68 39.97 45.76
C VAL A 843 5.95 39.13 46.82
N VAL A 844 5.81 37.83 46.55
CA VAL A 844 5.44 36.82 47.55
C VAL A 844 6.69 36.50 48.38
N ARG A 845 6.61 36.56 49.71
CA ARG A 845 7.69 36.10 50.59
C ARG A 845 7.39 34.70 51.11
N ILE A 846 8.35 33.78 50.92
CA ILE A 846 8.27 32.37 51.35
C ILE A 846 9.56 32.10 52.11
N ASP A 847 9.45 31.61 53.35
CA ASP A 847 10.56 31.38 54.28
C ASP A 847 11.54 32.57 54.41
N GLY A 848 10.99 33.79 54.28
CA GLY A 848 11.71 35.07 54.29
C GLY A 848 12.26 35.52 52.93
N GLN A 849 12.43 34.61 51.96
CA GLN A 849 12.96 34.91 50.63
C GLN A 849 11.94 35.58 49.70
N PRO A 850 12.37 36.52 48.83
CA PRO A 850 11.50 37.22 47.89
C PRO A 850 11.31 36.47 46.55
N TYR A 851 10.07 36.15 46.18
CA TYR A 851 9.70 35.57 44.88
C TYR A 851 8.66 36.43 44.14
N THR A 852 8.82 36.64 42.83
CA THR A 852 7.81 37.28 41.95
C THR A 852 7.00 36.22 41.20
N ALA A 853 5.67 36.36 41.13
CA ALA A 853 4.84 35.41 40.39
C ALA A 853 5.12 35.50 38.87
N VAL A 854 5.15 34.36 38.18
CA VAL A 854 5.37 34.30 36.72
C VAL A 854 4.02 34.42 36.02
N PRO A 855 3.78 35.45 35.18
CA PRO A 855 2.49 35.67 34.54
C PRO A 855 2.18 34.53 33.56
N GLY A 856 0.93 34.05 33.58
CA GLY A 856 0.47 32.95 32.72
C GLY A 856 1.03 31.56 33.08
N SER A 857 1.73 31.40 34.22
CA SER A 857 2.25 30.09 34.67
C SER A 857 1.21 29.21 35.38
N GLU A 858 -0.01 29.71 35.60
CA GLU A 858 -1.08 28.95 36.27
C GLU A 858 -1.49 27.72 35.46
N ARG A 859 -1.40 26.55 36.09
CA ARG A 859 -1.71 25.25 35.49
C ARG A 859 -2.18 24.27 36.56
N ALA A 860 -2.97 23.28 36.18
CA ALA A 860 -3.47 22.27 37.11
C ALA A 860 -2.73 20.94 36.93
N VAL A 861 -1.97 20.54 37.95
CA VAL A 861 -1.09 19.35 37.97
C VAL A 861 -1.56 18.33 39.00
N THR A 862 -1.12 17.09 38.83
CA THR A 862 -1.40 15.98 39.76
C THR A 862 -0.10 15.62 40.49
N PRO A 863 -0.03 15.68 41.82
CA PRO A 863 1.12 15.19 42.57
C PRO A 863 1.12 13.66 42.55
N LEU A 864 2.26 13.07 42.21
CA LEU A 864 2.47 11.62 42.06
C LEU A 864 3.47 11.11 43.09
N SER A 865 3.13 10.02 43.77
CA SER A 865 4.07 9.24 44.57
C SER A 865 4.72 8.18 43.69
N VAL A 866 5.98 8.41 43.30
CA VAL A 866 6.75 7.56 42.37
C VAL A 866 7.71 6.67 43.15
N ARG A 867 7.67 5.36 42.89
CA ARG A 867 8.61 4.36 43.44
C ARG A 867 9.72 4.07 42.44
N LEU A 868 10.97 4.13 42.89
CA LEU A 868 12.17 3.79 42.11
C LEU A 868 12.49 2.28 42.20
N GLU A 869 13.39 1.82 41.33
CA GLU A 869 13.95 0.45 41.35
C GLU A 869 14.68 0.11 42.65
N SER A 870 15.25 1.11 43.35
CA SER A 870 15.81 0.98 44.70
C SER A 870 14.77 0.66 45.78
N GLY A 871 13.47 0.78 45.48
CA GLY A 871 12.38 0.74 46.45
C GLY A 871 12.11 2.07 47.15
N GLU A 872 12.91 3.12 46.88
CA GLU A 872 12.69 4.47 47.41
C GLU A 872 11.43 5.11 46.80
N SER A 873 10.67 5.85 47.62
CA SER A 873 9.54 6.68 47.20
C SER A 873 9.94 8.14 47.09
N MET A 874 9.53 8.81 46.02
CA MET A 874 9.77 10.23 45.74
C MET A 874 8.49 10.89 45.23
N GLU A 875 8.25 12.14 45.60
CA GLU A 875 7.13 12.93 45.09
C GLU A 875 7.54 13.74 43.86
N MET A 876 6.68 13.80 42.86
CA MET A 876 6.91 14.49 41.57
C MET A 876 5.57 14.90 40.95
N THR A 877 5.50 15.98 40.17
CA THR A 877 4.27 16.30 39.42
C THR A 877 4.12 15.39 38.20
N ASP A 878 2.87 15.15 37.78
CA ASP A 878 2.55 14.50 36.51
C ASP A 878 3.19 15.21 35.31
N GLU A 879 3.22 16.54 35.30
CA GLU A 879 3.93 17.34 34.30
C GLU A 879 5.42 16.94 34.22
N ALA A 880 6.14 16.96 35.34
CA ALA A 880 7.57 16.60 35.38
C ALA A 880 7.80 15.13 35.03
N PHE A 881 6.96 14.22 35.55
CA PHE A 881 7.03 12.79 35.26
C PHE A 881 6.77 12.51 33.77
N SER A 882 5.83 13.22 33.14
CA SER A 882 5.44 13.03 31.74
C SER A 882 6.55 13.34 30.72
N ARG A 883 7.53 14.18 31.11
CA ARG A 883 8.70 14.54 30.29
C ARG A 883 9.77 13.45 30.24
N TYR A 884 9.79 12.52 31.20
CA TYR A 884 10.74 11.41 31.20
C TYR A 884 10.32 10.31 30.21
N PRO A 885 11.26 9.70 29.46
CA PRO A 885 10.94 8.66 28.48
C PRO A 885 10.45 7.38 29.17
N LEU A 886 9.49 6.70 28.54
CA LEU A 886 8.93 5.42 28.99
C LEU A 886 9.93 4.26 28.76
N GLU A 887 9.81 3.19 29.55
CA GLU A 887 10.55 1.92 29.38
C GLU A 887 10.25 1.25 28.04
N VAL A 888 8.98 1.28 27.61
CA VAL A 888 8.53 0.90 26.27
C VAL A 888 8.06 2.18 25.56
N PRO A 889 8.52 2.50 24.34
CA PRO A 889 8.08 3.68 23.60
C PRO A 889 6.56 3.68 23.37
N ALA A 890 5.92 4.83 23.59
CA ALA A 890 4.48 4.99 23.36
C ALA A 890 4.13 4.71 21.89
N SER A 891 3.15 3.83 21.68
CA SER A 891 2.68 3.36 20.37
C SER A 891 1.17 3.13 20.41
N ALA A 892 0.56 2.82 19.26
CA ALA A 892 -0.89 2.66 19.18
C ALA A 892 -1.41 1.36 19.87
N THR A 893 -0.53 0.41 20.19
CA THR A 893 -0.86 -0.81 20.98
C THR A 893 -1.39 -0.49 22.38
N TYR A 894 -0.95 0.62 22.98
CA TYR A 894 -1.44 1.12 24.27
C TYR A 894 -2.96 1.32 24.27
N ASN A 895 -3.53 1.73 23.13
CA ASN A 895 -4.94 2.02 22.96
C ASN A 895 -5.76 0.82 22.44
N HIS A 896 -5.16 -0.36 22.25
CA HIS A 896 -5.83 -1.49 21.58
C HIS A 896 -7.16 -1.88 22.24
N ALA A 897 -7.28 -1.75 23.57
CA ALA A 897 -8.49 -2.06 24.32
C ALA A 897 -9.73 -1.27 23.86
N LEU A 898 -9.55 -0.04 23.37
CA LEU A 898 -10.64 0.78 22.80
C LEU A 898 -11.23 0.16 21.52
N ASN A 899 -10.47 -0.68 20.82
CA ASN A 899 -10.81 -1.24 19.52
C ASN A 899 -10.35 -2.72 19.42
N TYR A 900 -10.57 -3.49 20.49
CA TYR A 900 -9.97 -4.81 20.71
C TYR A 900 -10.15 -5.74 19.51
N GLY A 901 -9.02 -6.29 19.03
CA GLY A 901 -8.96 -7.21 17.88
C GLY A 901 -9.21 -6.58 16.50
N ILE A 902 -9.39 -5.25 16.40
CA ILE A 902 -9.63 -4.56 15.12
C ILE A 902 -8.32 -4.07 14.49
N GLY A 903 -7.78 -2.99 15.05
CA GLY A 903 -6.71 -2.18 14.50
C GLY A 903 -6.35 -1.08 15.51
N GLU A 904 -5.13 -0.58 15.43
CA GLU A 904 -4.56 0.30 16.45
C GLU A 904 -4.73 1.77 16.08
N TYR A 905 -5.32 2.55 16.98
CA TYR A 905 -5.63 3.96 16.75
C TYR A 905 -5.06 4.82 17.89
N SER A 906 -4.36 5.90 17.54
CA SER A 906 -3.82 6.89 18.49
C SER A 906 -4.88 7.86 19.04
N TYR A 907 -6.15 7.63 18.73
CA TYR A 907 -7.27 8.55 18.94
C TYR A 907 -8.58 7.80 19.27
N ASN A 908 -9.58 8.53 19.77
CA ASN A 908 -10.88 7.98 20.14
C ASN A 908 -11.73 7.63 18.90
N ARG A 909 -11.50 6.47 18.29
CA ARG A 909 -12.27 5.92 17.14
C ARG A 909 -13.78 5.73 17.40
N GLY A 910 -14.27 5.96 18.62
CA GLY A 910 -15.70 6.06 18.93
C GLY A 910 -16.29 7.46 18.79
N ASN A 911 -15.44 8.49 18.78
CA ASN A 911 -15.83 9.88 18.58
C ASN A 911 -15.74 10.20 17.09
N TYR A 912 -16.90 10.45 16.47
CA TYR A 912 -16.96 10.79 15.04
C TYR A 912 -16.18 12.07 14.72
N VAL A 913 -16.34 13.11 15.54
CA VAL A 913 -15.70 14.41 15.32
C VAL A 913 -14.19 14.29 15.44
N GLU A 914 -13.69 13.61 16.47
CA GLU A 914 -12.25 13.37 16.66
C GLU A 914 -11.66 12.50 15.55
N THR A 915 -12.37 11.46 15.12
CA THR A 915 -11.95 10.59 14.01
C THR A 915 -11.81 11.38 12.70
N GLN A 916 -12.80 12.21 12.38
CA GLN A 916 -12.79 13.02 11.15
C GLN A 916 -11.80 14.20 11.22
N ASP A 917 -11.49 14.73 12.42
CA ASP A 917 -10.39 15.66 12.66
C ASP A 917 -9.01 14.98 12.43
N VAL A 918 -8.79 13.74 12.91
CA VAL A 918 -7.54 13.00 12.61
C VAL A 918 -7.41 12.71 11.12
N ILE A 919 -8.48 12.29 10.45
CA ILE A 919 -8.47 12.08 9.00
C ILE A 919 -8.15 13.39 8.24
N TRP A 920 -8.55 14.55 8.77
CA TRP A 920 -8.16 15.85 8.23
C TRP A 920 -6.66 16.14 8.43
N GLU A 921 -6.14 15.88 9.63
CA GLU A 921 -4.73 16.08 9.99
C GLU A 921 -3.81 15.16 9.17
N GLU A 922 -4.13 13.87 9.04
CA GLU A 922 -3.43 12.91 8.17
C GLU A 922 -3.38 13.40 6.72
N ALA A 923 -4.53 13.82 6.16
CA ALA A 923 -4.60 14.25 4.78
C ALA A 923 -3.87 15.59 4.55
N THR A 924 -3.75 16.42 5.58
CA THR A 924 -2.97 17.68 5.53
C THR A 924 -1.47 17.41 5.63
N ALA A 925 -1.04 16.54 6.56
CA ALA A 925 0.36 16.11 6.67
C ALA A 925 0.84 15.35 5.42
N GLY A 926 -0.05 14.57 4.79
CA GLY A 926 0.17 13.92 3.48
C GLY A 926 0.07 14.85 2.26
N ALA A 927 -0.10 16.17 2.45
CA ALA A 927 -0.26 17.19 1.40
C ALA A 927 -1.40 16.93 0.39
N VAL A 928 -2.41 16.15 0.78
CA VAL A 928 -3.64 15.91 0.00
C VAL A 928 -4.66 17.03 0.24
N GLU A 929 -4.77 17.48 1.49
CA GLU A 929 -5.49 18.68 1.89
C GLU A 929 -4.53 19.88 2.11
N GLY A 930 -5.02 21.11 1.91
CA GLY A 930 -4.23 22.32 2.14
C GLY A 930 -4.71 23.55 1.36
N TRP A 931 -4.09 24.71 1.63
CA TRP A 931 -4.32 25.94 0.86
C TRP A 931 -3.70 25.84 -0.55
N SER A 932 -4.53 26.00 -1.59
CA SER A 932 -4.14 25.86 -2.99
C SER A 932 -4.77 26.99 -3.83
N PRO A 933 -4.08 27.49 -4.88
CA PRO A 933 -4.67 28.45 -5.82
C PRO A 933 -6.02 28.00 -6.35
N ALA A 934 -7.00 28.90 -6.32
CA ALA A 934 -8.37 28.62 -6.71
C ALA A 934 -8.51 28.55 -8.23
N THR A 935 -9.30 27.60 -8.72
CA THR A 935 -9.76 27.56 -10.11
C THR A 935 -11.23 27.95 -10.20
N HIS A 936 -11.65 28.37 -11.40
CA HIS A 936 -13.06 28.63 -11.70
C HIS A 936 -13.99 27.43 -11.42
N ALA A 937 -13.45 26.20 -11.46
CA ALA A 937 -14.20 24.95 -11.30
C ALA A 937 -14.30 24.47 -9.84
N ASP A 938 -13.57 25.07 -8.89
CA ASP A 938 -13.50 24.61 -7.48
C ASP A 938 -14.78 24.86 -6.65
N GLY A 939 -15.92 25.13 -7.29
CA GLY A 939 -17.21 25.27 -6.61
C GLY A 939 -17.42 26.60 -5.89
N LEU A 940 -16.63 27.65 -6.20
CA LEU A 940 -16.69 28.97 -5.57
C LEU A 940 -18.13 29.48 -5.41
N ARG A 941 -18.51 29.79 -4.17
CA ARG A 941 -19.87 30.11 -3.71
C ARG A 941 -19.83 31.12 -2.56
N PRO A 942 -20.89 31.90 -2.30
CA PRO A 942 -21.02 32.72 -1.09
C PRO A 942 -20.76 31.91 0.19
N GLY A 943 -20.18 32.55 1.20
CA GLY A 943 -19.88 31.94 2.50
C GLY A 943 -18.64 31.04 2.53
N LEU A 944 -18.08 30.63 1.38
CA LEU A 944 -16.88 29.79 1.33
C LEU A 944 -15.67 30.51 1.97
N PRO A 945 -14.97 29.91 2.95
CA PRO A 945 -13.74 30.48 3.50
C PRO A 945 -12.59 30.37 2.50
N VAL A 946 -11.82 31.45 2.37
CA VAL A 946 -10.71 31.61 1.43
C VAL A 946 -9.55 32.34 2.09
N ARG A 947 -8.34 32.21 1.52
CA ARG A 947 -7.25 33.15 1.77
C ARG A 947 -6.99 33.95 0.50
N ALA A 948 -7.11 35.27 0.55
CA ALA A 948 -6.95 36.14 -0.61
C ALA A 948 -5.80 37.13 -0.38
N ARG A 949 -5.04 37.50 -1.43
CA ARG A 949 -4.03 38.55 -1.29
C ARG A 949 -4.72 39.90 -1.10
N ARG A 950 -4.42 40.57 0.00
CA ARG A 950 -5.02 41.88 0.29
C ARG A 950 -4.47 42.92 -0.69
N ARG A 951 -5.32 43.62 -1.45
CA ARG A 951 -4.87 44.72 -2.30
C ARG A 951 -4.63 45.96 -1.47
N LEU A 952 -3.42 46.51 -1.57
CA LEU A 952 -2.99 47.71 -0.85
C LEU A 952 -3.18 48.94 -1.75
N ALA A 953 -4.11 49.82 -1.38
CA ALA A 953 -4.38 51.04 -2.12
C ALA A 953 -3.24 52.06 -1.93
N THR A 954 -2.29 52.08 -2.87
CA THR A 954 -1.16 53.02 -2.85
C THR A 954 -1.51 54.30 -3.59
N GLY A 955 -1.62 55.43 -2.88
CA GLY A 955 -2.00 56.73 -3.47
C GLY A 955 -1.08 57.23 -4.58
N ALA A 956 0.15 56.71 -4.66
CA ALA A 956 1.09 57.00 -5.74
C ALA A 956 0.62 56.51 -7.14
N ALA A 957 -0.31 55.56 -7.21
CA ALA A 957 -0.89 55.09 -8.48
C ALA A 957 -2.00 56.02 -9.03
N ALA A 958 -2.49 56.99 -8.24
CA ALA A 958 -3.67 57.79 -8.59
C ALA A 958 -3.36 59.09 -9.38
N THR A 959 -2.08 59.46 -9.53
CA THR A 959 -1.67 60.78 -10.05
C THR A 959 -0.95 60.76 -11.41
N GLN A 960 -0.76 59.59 -12.03
CA GLN A 960 -0.28 59.49 -13.42
C GLN A 960 -1.38 58.98 -14.34
N GLN A 961 -2.07 59.94 -14.97
CA GLN A 961 -3.06 59.69 -16.01
C GLN A 961 -2.41 59.92 -17.39
N VAL A 962 -2.70 59.03 -18.35
CA VAL A 962 -2.19 59.05 -19.74
C VAL A 962 -0.69 58.72 -19.89
N ASP A 963 -0.35 57.44 -20.09
CA ASP A 963 -0.10 56.95 -21.46
C ASP A 963 -0.16 55.40 -21.57
N VAL A 964 -0.20 54.86 -22.79
CA VAL A 964 -0.64 53.47 -23.06
C VAL A 964 0.53 52.45 -23.20
N VAL A 965 1.30 52.23 -22.14
CA VAL A 965 2.17 51.02 -22.01
C VAL A 965 2.20 50.53 -20.56
N ALA A 966 1.90 49.24 -20.37
CA ALA A 966 1.93 48.48 -19.11
C ALA A 966 1.04 49.03 -17.96
N ALA A 967 0.07 48.23 -17.53
CA ALA A 967 -0.65 48.50 -16.28
C ALA A 967 0.32 48.44 -15.10
N ALA A 968 0.46 49.55 -14.36
CA ALA A 968 1.22 49.57 -13.12
C ALA A 968 0.64 48.53 -12.16
N ALA A 969 1.47 47.59 -11.71
CA ALA A 969 1.00 46.38 -11.05
C ALA A 969 0.26 46.69 -9.73
N ASP A 970 -0.97 46.17 -9.60
CA ASP A 970 -1.72 46.19 -8.35
C ASP A 970 -0.88 45.64 -7.21
N VAL A 971 -0.69 46.45 -6.15
CA VAL A 971 0.15 46.07 -5.01
C VAL A 971 -0.57 45.02 -4.17
N SER A 972 -0.30 43.76 -4.50
CA SER A 972 -0.78 42.58 -3.80
C SER A 972 0.06 42.31 -2.56
N GLY A 973 -0.56 42.47 -1.39
CA GLY A 973 0.03 42.08 -0.10
C GLY A 973 -0.03 40.57 0.15
N ASP A 974 0.02 40.21 1.42
CA ASP A 974 -0.04 38.81 1.87
C ASP A 974 -1.45 38.21 1.82
N PHE A 975 -1.49 36.88 1.89
CA PHE A 975 -2.72 36.09 1.94
C PHE A 975 -3.41 36.20 3.30
N GLN A 976 -4.49 36.97 3.36
CA GLN A 976 -5.34 37.14 4.56
C GLN A 976 -6.60 36.26 4.46
N ARG A 977 -7.09 35.77 5.61
CA ARG A 977 -8.36 35.01 5.68
C ARG A 977 -9.55 35.91 5.34
N GLY A 978 -10.52 35.35 4.64
CA GLY A 978 -11.79 36.00 4.32
C GLY A 978 -12.85 35.00 3.90
N ARG A 979 -14.05 35.49 3.58
CA ARG A 979 -15.14 34.71 2.99
C ARG A 979 -15.54 35.29 1.65
N ILE A 980 -15.91 34.44 0.70
CA ILE A 980 -16.54 34.90 -0.54
C ILE A 980 -17.91 35.51 -0.20
N VAL A 981 -18.14 36.75 -0.59
CA VAL A 981 -19.46 37.38 -0.59
C VAL A 981 -20.20 36.97 -1.86
N GLU A 982 -19.53 37.11 -3.01
CA GLU A 982 -20.09 36.81 -4.32
C GLU A 982 -19.01 36.30 -5.29
N TYR A 983 -19.40 35.37 -6.15
CA TYR A 983 -18.59 34.97 -7.31
C TYR A 983 -19.46 34.78 -8.55
N LEU A 984 -19.41 35.76 -9.45
CA LEU A 984 -20.12 35.73 -10.72
C LEU A 984 -19.41 34.76 -11.68
N ARG A 985 -20.03 33.60 -11.95
CA ARG A 985 -19.44 32.54 -12.78
C ARG A 985 -19.52 32.86 -14.28
N GLN A 986 -20.60 33.50 -14.71
CA GLN A 986 -20.91 33.80 -16.11
C GLN A 986 -19.88 34.79 -16.71
N PRO A 987 -19.20 34.46 -17.84
CA PRO A 987 -18.08 35.27 -18.34
C PRO A 987 -18.42 36.73 -18.67
N PHE A 988 -19.67 37.03 -19.04
CA PHE A 988 -20.11 38.39 -19.36
C PHE A 988 -20.40 39.25 -18.11
N PHE A 989 -20.59 38.64 -16.94
CA PHE A 989 -20.64 39.32 -15.65
C PHE A 989 -19.29 39.33 -14.92
N ASN A 990 -18.30 38.57 -15.42
CA ASN A 990 -16.98 38.44 -14.82
C ASN A 990 -15.93 38.16 -15.92
N PRO A 991 -15.55 39.19 -16.70
CA PRO A 991 -14.57 39.07 -17.77
C PRO A 991 -13.16 38.82 -17.20
N ASP A 992 -12.23 38.40 -18.07
CA ASP A 992 -10.84 38.18 -17.65
C ASP A 992 -10.07 39.51 -17.51
N PRO A 993 -9.26 39.71 -16.44
CA PRO A 993 -8.98 38.78 -15.35
C PRO A 993 -10.14 38.69 -14.34
N ARG A 994 -10.68 37.48 -14.16
CA ARG A 994 -11.84 37.24 -13.29
C ARG A 994 -11.62 37.69 -11.86
N LEU A 995 -12.64 38.32 -11.29
CA LEU A 995 -12.66 38.83 -9.92
C LEU A 995 -13.52 37.95 -9.00
N VAL A 996 -13.25 38.03 -7.71
CA VAL A 996 -14.00 37.43 -6.60
C VAL A 996 -14.28 38.53 -5.57
N THR A 997 -15.53 38.68 -5.13
CA THR A 997 -15.86 39.65 -4.07
C THR A 997 -15.63 38.97 -2.72
N VAL A 998 -14.60 39.38 -1.99
CA VAL A 998 -14.17 38.77 -0.72
C VAL A 998 -14.34 39.76 0.42
N ALA A 999 -14.92 39.32 1.54
CA ALA A 999 -14.90 40.03 2.81
C ALA A 999 -13.74 39.50 3.67
N PHE A 1000 -12.77 40.34 3.98
CA PHE A 1000 -11.63 39.97 4.83
C PHE A 1000 -12.05 39.83 6.30
N HIS A 1001 -11.54 38.80 6.98
CA HIS A 1001 -11.96 38.46 8.35
C HIS A 1001 -11.30 39.35 9.42
N ALA A 1002 -10.18 40.01 9.10
CA ALA A 1002 -9.43 40.84 10.06
C ALA A 1002 -10.09 42.20 10.33
N ASP A 1003 -10.74 42.79 9.33
CA ASP A 1003 -11.31 44.15 9.40
C ASP A 1003 -12.74 44.26 8.80
N GLY A 1004 -13.29 43.14 8.31
CA GLY A 1004 -14.62 43.09 7.68
C GLY A 1004 -14.69 43.70 6.28
N VAL A 1005 -13.59 44.24 5.73
CA VAL A 1005 -13.60 45.00 4.47
C VAL A 1005 -13.91 44.10 3.28
N VAL A 1006 -14.88 44.52 2.46
CA VAL A 1006 -15.26 43.86 1.22
C VAL A 1006 -14.46 44.45 0.06
N GLN A 1007 -13.80 43.59 -0.73
CA GLN A 1007 -12.94 43.99 -1.83
C GLN A 1007 -13.06 42.98 -2.99
N GLN A 1008 -12.96 43.47 -4.23
CA GLN A 1008 -12.81 42.60 -5.41
C GLN A 1008 -11.34 42.23 -5.58
N VAL A 1009 -11.06 40.93 -5.68
CA VAL A 1009 -9.70 40.37 -5.77
C VAL A 1009 -9.63 39.43 -6.99
N PRO A 1010 -8.56 39.45 -7.81
CA PRO A 1010 -8.40 38.51 -8.91
C PRO A 1010 -8.42 37.05 -8.46
N LEU A 1011 -9.01 36.17 -9.28
CA LEU A 1011 -9.09 34.73 -9.01
C LEU A 1011 -7.70 34.09 -8.79
N ALA A 1012 -6.67 34.59 -9.48
CA ALA A 1012 -5.29 34.14 -9.32
C ALA A 1012 -4.68 34.49 -7.94
N ASP A 1013 -5.21 35.51 -7.26
CA ASP A 1013 -4.79 35.96 -5.93
C ASP A 1013 -5.63 35.31 -4.80
N VAL A 1014 -6.48 34.32 -5.11
CA VAL A 1014 -7.34 33.61 -4.15
C VAL A 1014 -6.88 32.15 -4.00
N LEU A 1015 -6.75 31.71 -2.75
CA LEU A 1015 -6.55 30.32 -2.36
C LEU A 1015 -7.85 29.76 -1.77
N ILE A 1016 -8.21 28.54 -2.20
CA ILE A 1016 -9.18 27.69 -1.52
C ILE A 1016 -8.47 26.63 -0.68
N TRP A 1017 -9.16 26.07 0.30
CA TRP A 1017 -8.72 24.83 0.92
C TRP A 1017 -9.15 23.64 0.05
N GLN A 1018 -8.20 22.91 -0.50
CA GLN A 1018 -8.48 21.69 -1.26
C GLN A 1018 -8.68 20.50 -0.30
N ARG A 1019 -9.66 19.64 -0.60
CA ARG A 1019 -9.91 18.35 0.06
C ARG A 1019 -9.18 17.17 -0.58
N ARG A 1020 -8.55 17.43 -1.73
CA ARG A 1020 -8.06 16.42 -2.68
C ARG A 1020 -7.20 17.09 -3.75
N TYR A 1021 -6.35 16.29 -4.39
CA TYR A 1021 -5.54 16.73 -5.53
C TYR A 1021 -6.38 16.96 -6.82
N HIS A 1022 -7.33 16.09 -7.14
CA HIS A 1022 -8.09 16.16 -8.40
C HIS A 1022 -9.44 16.89 -8.29
N GLY A 1023 -9.70 17.83 -9.20
CA GLY A 1023 -11.01 18.51 -9.34
C GLY A 1023 -12.09 17.69 -10.09
N PRO A 1024 -13.13 18.34 -10.64
CA PRO A 1024 -13.30 19.80 -10.77
C PRO A 1024 -13.47 20.51 -9.42
N GLU A 1025 -14.35 20.01 -8.56
CA GLU A 1025 -14.60 20.59 -7.24
C GLU A 1025 -13.63 20.01 -6.19
N ARG A 1026 -12.56 20.75 -5.85
CA ARG A 1026 -11.67 20.33 -4.76
C ARG A 1026 -12.13 20.79 -3.37
N THR A 1027 -13.03 21.77 -3.27
CA THR A 1027 -13.51 22.31 -1.98
C THR A 1027 -14.47 21.38 -1.24
N THR A 1028 -15.25 20.58 -1.97
CA THR A 1028 -16.25 19.67 -1.42
C THR A 1028 -15.66 18.30 -1.05
N GLY A 1029 -16.13 17.75 0.07
CA GLY A 1029 -15.80 16.40 0.54
C GLY A 1029 -16.23 15.31 -0.44
N ASP A 1030 -15.85 14.06 -0.18
CA ASP A 1030 -16.48 12.92 -0.83
C ASP A 1030 -17.47 12.27 0.14
N GLU A 1031 -18.67 12.06 -0.35
CA GLU A 1031 -19.79 11.55 0.43
C GLU A 1031 -20.07 10.10 0.06
N SER A 1032 -20.02 9.23 1.06
CA SER A 1032 -20.53 7.86 0.98
C SER A 1032 -22.06 7.86 0.93
N ARG A 1033 -22.60 6.76 0.44
CA ARG A 1033 -24.02 6.55 0.16
C ARG A 1033 -24.45 5.18 0.67
N ARG A 1034 -25.68 5.07 1.17
CA ARG A 1034 -26.24 3.83 1.73
C ARG A 1034 -26.04 2.65 0.77
N TYR A 1035 -25.41 1.59 1.26
CA TYR A 1035 -25.22 0.35 0.49
C TYR A 1035 -26.56 -0.36 0.33
N ASN A 1036 -26.88 -0.71 -0.93
CA ASN A 1036 -28.18 -1.24 -1.31
C ASN A 1036 -28.05 -2.72 -1.76
N PRO A 1037 -28.34 -3.71 -0.89
CA PRO A 1037 -28.00 -5.13 -1.13
C PRO A 1037 -28.73 -5.74 -2.33
N ALA A 1038 -29.89 -5.20 -2.70
CA ALA A 1038 -30.69 -5.61 -3.83
C ALA A 1038 -30.55 -4.64 -5.02
N GLY A 1039 -29.34 -4.13 -5.30
CA GLY A 1039 -29.07 -2.99 -6.22
C GLY A 1039 -29.72 -2.98 -7.62
N LEU A 1040 -30.27 -4.07 -8.14
CA LEU A 1040 -31.11 -4.09 -9.36
C LEU A 1040 -32.60 -3.82 -9.11
N ARG A 1041 -33.13 -4.15 -7.93
CA ARG A 1041 -34.52 -3.89 -7.50
C ARG A 1041 -34.61 -2.55 -6.78
N ARG A 1042 -34.25 -1.49 -7.49
CA ARG A 1042 -34.42 -0.09 -7.06
C ARG A 1042 -35.37 0.62 -8.02
N TYR A 1043 -36.04 1.64 -7.53
CA TYR A 1043 -37.14 2.30 -8.23
C TYR A 1043 -36.98 3.82 -8.19
N ILE A 1044 -37.51 4.51 -9.20
CA ILE A 1044 -37.59 5.97 -9.28
C ILE A 1044 -38.97 6.34 -9.84
N ASP A 1045 -39.63 7.34 -9.24
CA ASP A 1045 -40.81 7.96 -9.82
C ASP A 1045 -40.40 8.79 -11.04
N ALA A 1046 -40.82 8.38 -12.24
CA ALA A 1046 -40.49 9.08 -13.48
C ALA A 1046 -41.23 10.43 -13.64
N ALA A 1047 -42.25 10.70 -12.83
CA ALA A 1047 -43.00 11.96 -12.81
C ALA A 1047 -42.59 12.89 -11.64
N ASP A 1048 -41.84 12.38 -10.66
CA ASP A 1048 -41.20 13.16 -9.60
C ASP A 1048 -39.92 12.47 -9.10
N PRO A 1049 -38.83 12.51 -9.89
CA PRO A 1049 -37.62 11.77 -9.56
C PRO A 1049 -36.91 12.31 -8.32
N LYS A 1050 -37.18 13.56 -7.92
CA LYS A 1050 -36.57 14.17 -6.73
C LYS A 1050 -37.46 14.12 -5.48
N ASN A 1051 -38.70 13.66 -5.61
CA ASN A 1051 -39.68 13.66 -4.53
C ASN A 1051 -40.05 15.08 -4.04
N GLU A 1052 -40.09 16.04 -4.96
CA GLU A 1052 -40.41 17.46 -4.74
C GLU A 1052 -41.88 17.69 -4.34
N LYS A 1053 -42.76 16.69 -4.49
CA LYS A 1053 -44.20 16.74 -4.15
C LYS A 1053 -44.53 16.03 -2.83
N ALA A 1054 -43.56 15.91 -1.92
CA ALA A 1054 -43.81 15.44 -0.57
C ALA A 1054 -44.47 16.55 0.27
N ALA A 1055 -45.43 16.17 1.13
CA ALA A 1055 -45.83 17.03 2.23
C ALA A 1055 -44.73 16.99 3.30
N HIS A 1056 -44.27 18.15 3.77
CA HIS A 1056 -43.28 18.27 4.85
C HIS A 1056 -43.94 18.05 6.24
N GLY A 1057 -44.75 17.01 6.39
CA GLY A 1057 -45.56 16.73 7.60
C GLY A 1057 -46.10 15.30 7.65
N SER A 1058 -45.41 14.39 8.35
CA SER A 1058 -45.96 13.07 8.72
C SER A 1058 -45.15 12.30 9.78
N ALA A 1059 -44.66 12.99 10.83
CA ALA A 1059 -44.06 12.34 11.99
C ALA A 1059 -44.32 13.13 13.29
N SER A 1060 -45.17 12.57 14.15
CA SER A 1060 -45.61 13.10 15.47
C SER A 1060 -46.57 14.30 15.43
N GLY A 1061 -47.61 14.25 16.27
CA GLY A 1061 -48.63 15.30 16.40
C GLY A 1061 -48.23 16.40 17.38
N GLY A 1062 -47.11 17.08 17.09
CA GLY A 1062 -46.75 18.35 17.73
C GLY A 1062 -47.25 19.53 16.91
N ALA A 1063 -47.66 20.62 17.57
CA ALA A 1063 -47.84 21.89 16.88
C ALA A 1063 -46.48 22.44 16.40
N ASP A 1064 -46.53 23.44 15.51
CA ASP A 1064 -45.40 24.21 14.98
C ASP A 1064 -44.57 23.54 13.85
N GLY A 1065 -45.13 22.52 13.20
CA GLY A 1065 -44.81 22.13 11.82
C GLY A 1065 -46.08 22.16 10.97
N GLU A 1066 -46.11 22.93 9.89
CA GLU A 1066 -47.37 23.18 9.15
C GLU A 1066 -47.71 22.06 8.15
N ASP A 1067 -48.45 21.04 8.61
CA ASP A 1067 -49.43 20.33 7.78
C ASP A 1067 -50.23 21.40 7.01
N HIS A 1068 -50.19 21.39 5.67
CA HIS A 1068 -50.74 22.52 4.92
C HIS A 1068 -52.25 22.61 5.20
N PHE A 1069 -52.77 23.81 5.52
CA PHE A 1069 -54.13 23.95 6.06
C PHE A 1069 -55.25 23.38 5.16
N LEU A 1070 -54.96 23.16 3.86
CA LEU A 1070 -55.84 22.51 2.89
C LEU A 1070 -55.87 20.96 2.97
N GLU A 1071 -54.91 20.30 3.62
CA GLU A 1071 -54.89 18.83 3.79
C GLU A 1071 -56.13 18.34 4.56
N LYS A 1072 -56.68 19.19 5.44
CA LYS A 1072 -57.97 19.00 6.12
C LYS A 1072 -59.16 18.86 5.15
N TYR A 1073 -59.01 19.34 3.92
CA TYR A 1073 -59.97 19.26 2.82
C TYR A 1073 -59.52 18.32 1.68
N GLU A 1074 -58.33 17.71 1.77
CA GLU A 1074 -57.96 16.66 0.82
C GLU A 1074 -58.90 15.47 0.97
N ARG A 1075 -59.34 14.95 -0.17
CA ARG A 1075 -60.23 13.79 -0.20
C ARG A 1075 -59.46 12.57 0.26
N ARG A 1076 -59.75 12.08 1.48
CA ARG A 1076 -59.47 10.68 1.86
C ARG A 1076 -59.95 9.79 0.72
N LEU A 1077 -59.02 9.10 0.05
CA LEU A 1077 -59.30 8.31 -1.15
C LEU A 1077 -59.90 6.94 -0.78
N PRO A 1078 -61.20 6.66 -1.02
CA PRO A 1078 -61.72 5.30 -0.87
C PRO A 1078 -61.20 4.39 -2.00
N ASP A 1079 -61.17 4.92 -3.23
CA ASP A 1079 -60.69 4.21 -4.43
C ASP A 1079 -59.19 4.50 -4.67
N THR A 1080 -58.33 3.78 -3.94
CA THR A 1080 -56.87 3.89 -4.08
C THR A 1080 -56.30 3.24 -5.35
N ALA A 1081 -57.16 2.58 -6.16
CA ALA A 1081 -56.79 1.84 -7.37
C ALA A 1081 -56.12 2.69 -8.48
N VAL A 1082 -56.20 4.03 -8.41
CA VAL A 1082 -55.59 4.96 -9.37
C VAL A 1082 -54.55 5.87 -8.70
N ASN A 1083 -53.85 5.39 -7.67
CA ASN A 1083 -52.72 6.13 -7.08
C ASN A 1083 -51.58 6.28 -8.11
N ASN A 1084 -51.40 7.51 -8.61
CA ASN A 1084 -50.47 7.80 -9.70
C ASN A 1084 -49.00 7.52 -9.37
N ARG A 1085 -48.56 7.72 -8.12
CA ARG A 1085 -47.15 7.54 -7.69
C ARG A 1085 -46.65 6.12 -7.97
N TYR A 1086 -47.48 5.12 -7.67
CA TYR A 1086 -47.16 3.71 -7.96
C TYR A 1086 -47.24 3.35 -9.45
N ARG A 1087 -47.91 4.18 -10.28
CA ARG A 1087 -48.02 3.98 -11.74
C ARG A 1087 -46.90 4.68 -12.52
N THR A 1088 -46.31 5.73 -11.96
CA THR A 1088 -45.17 6.48 -12.55
C THR A 1088 -43.82 5.99 -12.03
N THR A 1089 -43.79 5.29 -10.90
CA THR A 1089 -42.62 4.57 -10.38
C THR A 1089 -42.20 3.44 -11.32
N LYS A 1090 -40.95 3.50 -11.80
CA LYS A 1090 -40.33 2.50 -12.68
C LYS A 1090 -39.15 1.83 -11.99
N GLN A 1091 -38.81 0.61 -12.40
CA GLN A 1091 -37.57 -0.02 -11.98
C GLN A 1091 -36.39 0.62 -12.72
N ILE A 1092 -35.24 0.83 -12.06
CA ILE A 1092 -34.06 1.46 -12.69
C ILE A 1092 -33.59 0.74 -13.98
N THR A 1093 -33.93 -0.53 -14.15
CA THR A 1093 -33.61 -1.33 -15.33
C THR A 1093 -34.41 -0.96 -16.59
N GLU A 1094 -35.48 -0.18 -16.46
CA GLU A 1094 -36.40 0.23 -17.52
C GLU A 1094 -36.09 1.64 -18.07
N LEU A 1095 -35.19 2.38 -17.40
CA LEU A 1095 -34.88 3.78 -17.72
C LEU A 1095 -33.91 3.92 -18.90
N ASP A 1096 -32.96 2.98 -19.05
CA ASP A 1096 -31.99 2.93 -20.14
C ASP A 1096 -31.97 1.55 -20.85
N GLN A 1097 -31.43 1.48 -22.06
CA GLN A 1097 -31.22 0.24 -22.82
C GLN A 1097 -29.77 0.15 -23.29
N TRP A 1098 -29.14 -1.01 -23.12
CA TRP A 1098 -27.78 -1.27 -23.60
C TRP A 1098 -27.80 -1.65 -25.09
N ASN A 1099 -27.31 -0.76 -25.95
CA ASN A 1099 -27.38 -0.86 -27.39
C ASN A 1099 -26.02 -1.20 -28.02
N ARG A 1100 -26.00 -1.36 -29.36
CA ARG A 1100 -24.74 -1.58 -30.10
C ARG A 1100 -23.73 -0.45 -29.86
N PHE A 1101 -24.21 0.78 -29.75
CA PHE A 1101 -23.38 1.98 -29.56
C PHE A 1101 -22.67 2.03 -28.21
N ASP A 1102 -23.22 1.38 -27.18
CA ASP A 1102 -22.58 1.22 -25.87
C ASP A 1102 -21.53 0.11 -25.91
N THR A 1103 -21.80 -0.96 -26.66
CA THR A 1103 -20.86 -2.06 -26.92
C THR A 1103 -19.65 -1.59 -27.74
N THR A 1104 -19.85 -0.67 -28.70
CA THR A 1104 -18.78 -0.08 -29.53
C THR A 1104 -18.23 1.24 -28.99
N ARG A 1105 -18.57 1.62 -27.74
CA ARG A 1105 -18.22 2.94 -27.19
C ARG A 1105 -16.70 3.10 -27.04
N PRO A 1106 -16.11 4.22 -27.48
CA PRO A 1106 -14.72 4.55 -27.18
C PRO A 1106 -14.54 4.97 -25.73
N GLU A 1107 -13.35 4.73 -25.19
CA GLU A 1107 -12.92 5.20 -23.88
C GLU A 1107 -13.04 6.75 -23.76
N ASN A 1108 -13.37 7.23 -22.56
CA ASN A 1108 -13.30 8.66 -22.25
C ASN A 1108 -11.90 9.14 -21.81
N TYR A 1109 -11.00 8.20 -21.50
CA TYR A 1109 -9.58 8.39 -21.21
C TYR A 1109 -8.73 7.91 -22.40
N ARG A 1110 -7.42 8.20 -22.39
CA ARG A 1110 -6.48 7.64 -23.38
C ARG A 1110 -6.02 6.26 -22.90
N PRO A 1111 -6.31 5.15 -23.62
CA PRO A 1111 -5.88 3.81 -23.22
C PRO A 1111 -4.35 3.66 -23.26
N LEU A 1112 -3.81 2.81 -22.39
CA LEU A 1112 -2.38 2.49 -22.39
C LEU A 1112 -1.99 1.70 -23.65
N SER A 1113 -2.67 0.58 -23.88
CA SER A 1113 -2.60 -0.25 -25.09
C SER A 1113 -3.98 -0.83 -25.38
N ILE A 1114 -4.35 -0.93 -26.65
CA ILE A 1114 -5.58 -1.60 -27.10
C ILE A 1114 -5.33 -2.99 -27.69
N SER A 1115 -4.09 -3.50 -27.63
CA SER A 1115 -3.68 -4.77 -28.24
C SER A 1115 -4.42 -6.00 -27.67
N HIS A 1116 -5.11 -5.85 -26.53
CA HIS A 1116 -6.00 -6.85 -25.93
C HIS A 1116 -7.45 -6.81 -26.47
N ARG A 1117 -7.88 -5.71 -27.11
CA ARG A 1117 -9.27 -5.49 -27.58
C ARG A 1117 -9.55 -6.20 -28.91
N ARG A 1118 -9.99 -7.47 -28.81
CA ARG A 1118 -10.36 -8.34 -29.95
C ARG A 1118 -11.55 -7.84 -30.79
N ASP A 1119 -12.21 -6.79 -30.33
CA ASP A 1119 -13.35 -6.11 -30.95
C ASP A 1119 -12.95 -4.88 -31.80
N TYR A 1120 -11.69 -4.42 -31.68
CA TYR A 1120 -11.13 -3.29 -32.45
C TYR A 1120 -11.28 -3.48 -33.97
N ILE A 1121 -11.85 -2.44 -34.63
CA ILE A 1121 -12.33 -2.40 -36.02
C ILE A 1121 -13.44 -3.43 -36.29
N ARG A 1122 -13.19 -4.73 -36.04
CA ARG A 1122 -14.04 -5.87 -36.44
C ARG A 1122 -15.47 -5.81 -35.91
N GLN A 1123 -15.68 -5.31 -34.69
CA GLN A 1123 -17.02 -5.18 -34.09
C GLN A 1123 -17.48 -3.72 -34.00
N GLY A 1124 -16.68 -2.77 -34.52
CA GLY A 1124 -17.00 -1.34 -34.53
C GLY A 1124 -16.38 -0.53 -33.39
N TYR A 1125 -15.63 -1.13 -32.46
CA TYR A 1125 -14.81 -0.35 -31.53
C TYR A 1125 -13.67 0.35 -32.30
N MET A 1126 -13.57 1.66 -32.11
CA MET A 1126 -12.46 2.51 -32.57
C MET A 1126 -12.10 3.47 -31.44
N HIS A 1127 -10.82 3.61 -31.12
CA HIS A 1127 -10.36 4.48 -30.05
C HIS A 1127 -10.66 5.96 -30.37
N ARG A 1128 -11.13 6.74 -29.38
CA ARG A 1128 -11.29 8.20 -29.51
C ARG A 1128 -9.96 8.94 -29.37
N TYR A 1129 -9.04 8.39 -28.57
CA TYR A 1129 -7.72 8.93 -28.33
C TYR A 1129 -6.68 7.86 -28.71
N THR A 1130 -5.69 8.22 -29.50
CA THR A 1130 -4.58 7.33 -29.89
C THR A 1130 -3.93 6.72 -28.64
N PRO A 1131 -3.76 5.39 -28.54
CA PRO A 1131 -3.19 4.74 -27.36
C PRO A 1131 -1.78 5.25 -27.02
N TRP A 1132 -1.40 5.26 -25.74
CA TRP A 1132 -0.07 5.70 -25.32
C TRP A 1132 1.06 4.86 -25.94
N GLU A 1133 0.89 3.54 -26.02
CA GLU A 1133 1.78 2.62 -26.73
C GLU A 1133 2.05 3.09 -28.18
N TRP A 1134 1.00 3.50 -28.89
CA TRP A 1134 1.09 3.86 -30.31
C TRP A 1134 1.73 5.24 -30.50
N ILE A 1135 1.48 6.17 -29.58
CA ILE A 1135 2.18 7.46 -29.55
C ILE A 1135 3.68 7.22 -29.32
N ALA A 1136 4.05 6.41 -28.33
CA ALA A 1136 5.45 6.10 -28.04
C ALA A 1136 6.17 5.43 -29.23
N ILE A 1137 5.50 4.52 -29.96
CA ILE A 1137 6.06 3.90 -31.18
C ILE A 1137 6.27 4.94 -32.29
N GLN A 1138 5.32 5.83 -32.54
CA GLN A 1138 5.44 6.85 -33.59
C GLN A 1138 6.45 7.96 -33.23
N GLU A 1139 6.57 8.31 -31.95
CA GLU A 1139 7.53 9.30 -31.46
C GLU A 1139 8.96 8.74 -31.43
N ALA A 1140 9.15 7.45 -31.13
CA ALA A 1140 10.46 6.81 -31.11
C ALA A 1140 11.02 6.44 -32.51
N ASP A 1141 10.16 6.36 -33.53
CA ASP A 1141 10.55 6.06 -34.92
C ASP A 1141 11.27 7.25 -35.62
N GLN A 1142 10.95 8.48 -35.21
CA GLN A 1142 11.40 9.70 -35.90
C GLN A 1142 12.52 10.43 -35.14
N PRO A 1143 13.61 10.85 -35.81
CA PRO A 1143 14.73 11.53 -35.16
C PRO A 1143 14.41 13.00 -34.82
N ILE A 1144 14.81 13.44 -33.63
CA ILE A 1144 14.72 14.86 -33.22
C ILE A 1144 15.76 15.68 -33.99
N ILE A 1145 15.31 16.72 -34.70
CA ILE A 1145 16.19 17.68 -35.39
C ILE A 1145 16.90 18.55 -34.34
N TYR A 1146 18.22 18.42 -34.20
CA TYR A 1146 19.02 19.10 -33.17
C TYR A 1146 18.79 20.62 -33.07
N GLU A 1147 18.58 21.30 -34.20
CA GLU A 1147 18.33 22.75 -34.26
C GLU A 1147 17.07 23.20 -33.50
N THR A 1148 16.06 22.33 -33.33
CA THR A 1148 14.83 22.70 -32.60
C THR A 1148 15.03 22.85 -31.10
N MET A 1149 16.15 22.35 -30.55
CA MET A 1149 16.51 22.51 -29.14
C MET A 1149 16.83 23.95 -28.74
N ARG A 1150 17.18 24.83 -29.71
CA ARG A 1150 17.37 26.30 -29.55
C ARG A 1150 18.12 26.72 -28.28
N GLN A 1151 19.39 26.32 -28.20
CA GLN A 1151 20.27 26.50 -27.02
C GLN A 1151 21.19 27.72 -27.17
N ASP A 1152 20.62 28.91 -27.45
CA ASP A 1152 21.38 30.14 -27.73
C ASP A 1152 21.96 30.81 -26.45
N ASN A 1153 22.94 30.16 -25.82
CA ASN A 1153 23.54 30.60 -24.54
C ASN A 1153 24.69 31.62 -24.66
N VAL A 1154 25.26 31.82 -25.86
CA VAL A 1154 26.32 32.82 -26.14
C VAL A 1154 25.76 34.13 -26.71
N GLY A 1155 24.59 34.08 -27.36
CA GLY A 1155 24.02 35.18 -28.15
C GLY A 1155 24.47 35.19 -29.62
N ALA A 1156 23.95 36.16 -30.39
CA ALA A 1156 24.10 36.20 -31.84
C ALA A 1156 25.55 36.55 -32.27
N SER A 1157 26.17 35.70 -33.10
CA SER A 1157 27.49 35.99 -33.68
C SER A 1157 27.38 36.97 -34.86
N TYR A 1158 27.29 38.27 -34.55
CA TYR A 1158 27.09 39.36 -35.51
C TYR A 1158 28.09 39.34 -36.69
N PHE A 1159 29.38 39.16 -36.40
CA PHE A 1159 30.44 39.28 -37.41
C PHE A 1159 30.71 37.99 -38.21
N PHE A 1160 30.66 36.82 -37.56
CA PHE A 1160 31.10 35.56 -38.18
C PHE A 1160 29.95 34.72 -38.74
N SER A 1161 28.75 34.72 -38.13
CA SER A 1161 27.66 33.84 -38.58
C SER A 1161 27.23 34.11 -40.03
N LEU A 1162 27.17 35.38 -40.44
CA LEU A 1162 26.81 35.75 -41.81
C LEU A 1162 27.96 35.47 -42.80
N ASN A 1163 29.21 35.70 -42.38
CA ASN A 1163 30.42 35.62 -43.20
C ASN A 1163 31.11 34.22 -43.18
N ARG A 1164 30.42 33.20 -42.66
CA ARG A 1164 30.94 31.82 -42.56
C ARG A 1164 31.16 31.16 -43.93
N ALA A 1165 31.96 30.09 -43.95
CA ALA A 1165 32.45 29.43 -45.18
C ALA A 1165 31.37 29.13 -46.24
N TRP A 1166 31.70 29.41 -47.51
CA TRP A 1166 30.78 29.48 -48.65
C TRP A 1166 29.84 28.28 -48.84
N ARG A 1167 30.27 27.07 -48.49
CA ARG A 1167 29.45 25.84 -48.59
C ARG A 1167 28.18 25.94 -47.73
N TYR A 1168 28.27 26.56 -46.56
CA TYR A 1168 27.22 26.65 -45.55
C TYR A 1168 26.81 28.11 -45.24
N LYS A 1169 27.31 29.11 -46.01
CA LYS A 1169 27.08 30.54 -45.75
C LYS A 1169 25.60 30.88 -45.61
N ALA A 1170 25.31 31.96 -44.87
CA ALA A 1170 24.00 32.59 -44.94
C ALA A 1170 23.78 33.02 -46.40
N ARG A 1171 22.79 32.43 -47.07
CA ARG A 1171 22.49 32.74 -48.48
C ARG A 1171 21.47 33.88 -48.51
N PRO A 1172 21.79 35.04 -49.07
CA PRO A 1172 20.77 36.04 -49.32
C PRO A 1172 19.72 35.53 -50.32
N HIS A 1173 18.50 36.03 -50.19
CA HIS A 1173 17.34 35.59 -50.95
C HIS A 1173 16.35 36.74 -51.16
N GLY A 1174 15.57 36.68 -52.25
CA GLY A 1174 14.54 37.68 -52.57
C GLY A 1174 15.09 38.91 -53.28
N TYR A 1175 15.04 40.07 -52.65
CA TYR A 1175 15.42 41.35 -53.26
C TYR A 1175 16.90 41.43 -53.60
N LEU A 1176 17.25 42.03 -54.76
CA LEU A 1176 18.65 42.22 -55.19
C LEU A 1176 19.51 42.95 -54.14
N ARG A 1177 18.93 43.88 -53.36
CA ARG A 1177 19.62 44.58 -52.26
C ARG A 1177 20.15 43.64 -51.16
N ASN A 1178 19.58 42.44 -51.04
CA ASN A 1178 20.03 41.45 -50.06
C ASN A 1178 21.32 40.75 -50.53
N TYR A 1179 21.56 40.71 -51.85
CA TYR A 1179 22.72 40.08 -52.50
C TYR A 1179 23.91 41.05 -52.62
N GLU A 1180 24.12 41.95 -51.66
CA GLU A 1180 25.13 43.01 -51.76
C GLU A 1180 26.56 42.49 -51.99
N ASN A 1181 26.89 41.32 -51.42
CA ASN A 1181 28.19 40.69 -51.59
C ASN A 1181 28.29 39.99 -52.95
N GLU A 1182 27.28 39.20 -53.35
CA GLU A 1182 27.24 38.58 -54.68
C GLU A 1182 27.22 39.61 -55.82
N VAL A 1183 26.62 40.79 -55.61
CA VAL A 1183 26.67 41.91 -56.57
C VAL A 1183 28.08 42.50 -56.64
N ARG A 1184 28.79 42.66 -55.51
CA ARG A 1184 30.19 43.10 -55.50
C ARG A 1184 31.10 42.08 -56.22
N ASP A 1185 30.95 40.80 -55.89
CA ASP A 1185 31.68 39.69 -56.51
C ASP A 1185 31.43 39.63 -58.03
N MET A 1186 30.16 39.75 -58.45
CA MET A 1186 29.76 39.75 -59.86
C MET A 1186 30.33 40.95 -60.62
N LEU A 1187 30.27 42.16 -60.06
CA LEU A 1187 30.82 43.35 -60.71
C LEU A 1187 32.35 43.25 -60.86
N GLN A 1188 33.05 42.80 -59.82
CA GLN A 1188 34.50 42.56 -59.86
C GLN A 1188 34.86 41.49 -60.90
N PHE A 1189 34.08 40.41 -61.01
CA PHE A 1189 34.29 39.37 -62.00
C PHE A 1189 34.03 39.86 -63.43
N VAL A 1190 32.94 40.60 -63.67
CA VAL A 1190 32.59 41.12 -65.00
C VAL A 1190 33.63 42.12 -65.49
N ASP A 1191 34.11 43.02 -64.63
CA ASP A 1191 35.17 43.98 -64.96
C ASP A 1191 36.49 43.25 -65.30
N GLY A 1192 36.93 42.33 -64.44
CA GLY A 1192 38.17 41.56 -64.64
C GLY A 1192 38.17 40.62 -65.86
N VAL A 1193 36.99 40.23 -66.37
CA VAL A 1193 36.84 39.27 -67.48
C VAL A 1193 36.38 39.94 -68.80
N THR A 1194 36.00 41.22 -68.80
CA THR A 1194 35.48 41.92 -70.00
C THR A 1194 36.47 42.98 -70.51
N PRO A 1195 37.32 42.68 -71.52
CA PRO A 1195 38.28 43.67 -72.01
C PRO A 1195 37.59 44.87 -72.65
N TRP A 1196 37.95 46.08 -72.21
CA TRP A 1196 37.38 47.34 -72.71
C TRP A 1196 37.39 47.44 -74.25
N LYS A 1197 38.42 46.89 -74.92
CA LYS A 1197 38.54 46.81 -76.39
C LYS A 1197 37.38 46.08 -77.09
N GLN A 1198 36.66 45.20 -76.40
CA GLN A 1198 35.41 44.60 -76.92
C GLN A 1198 34.20 45.45 -76.53
N ALA A 1199 34.13 45.97 -75.30
CA ALA A 1199 33.05 46.82 -74.84
C ALA A 1199 32.87 48.10 -75.70
N GLN A 1200 33.96 48.70 -76.17
CA GLN A 1200 33.98 49.84 -77.10
C GLN A 1200 33.22 49.59 -78.44
N LYS A 1201 32.89 48.34 -78.78
CA LYS A 1201 32.12 48.00 -80.00
C LYS A 1201 30.61 48.08 -79.79
N ILE A 1202 30.14 48.06 -78.54
CA ILE A 1202 28.71 48.20 -78.21
C ILE A 1202 28.28 49.63 -78.54
N ARG A 1203 27.14 49.78 -79.22
CA ARG A 1203 26.62 51.08 -79.68
C ARG A 1203 25.29 51.39 -79.04
N THR A 1204 25.13 52.65 -78.64
CA THR A 1204 23.83 53.18 -78.22
C THR A 1204 23.02 53.61 -79.44
N TYR A 1205 21.68 53.61 -79.32
CA TYR A 1205 20.80 53.91 -80.45
C TYR A 1205 20.99 55.31 -81.04
N TRP A 1206 21.41 56.30 -80.25
CA TRP A 1206 21.62 57.67 -80.75
C TRP A 1206 22.93 57.80 -81.55
N GLU A 1207 23.99 57.11 -81.15
CA GLU A 1207 25.27 57.06 -81.87
C GLU A 1207 25.13 56.44 -83.26
N VAL A 1208 24.22 55.48 -83.44
CA VAL A 1208 23.89 54.93 -84.76
C VAL A 1208 22.96 55.88 -85.53
N ARG A 1209 21.94 56.43 -84.87
CA ARG A 1209 20.93 57.29 -85.51
C ARG A 1209 21.42 58.68 -85.90
N GLN A 1210 22.58 59.13 -85.43
CA GLN A 1210 23.19 60.41 -85.88
C GLN A 1210 23.42 60.48 -87.40
N HIS A 1211 23.48 59.32 -88.07
CA HIS A 1211 23.64 59.19 -89.52
C HIS A 1211 22.31 59.14 -90.30
N HIS A 1212 21.16 59.15 -89.62
CA HIS A 1212 19.85 59.26 -90.27
C HIS A 1212 19.67 60.68 -90.84
N PRO A 1213 19.12 60.88 -92.05
CA PRO A 1213 19.01 62.19 -92.68
C PRO A 1213 18.14 63.20 -91.92
N MET A 1214 17.27 62.73 -91.03
CA MET A 1214 16.54 63.55 -90.05
C MET A 1214 16.70 62.89 -88.67
N PRO A 1215 17.82 63.13 -87.95
CA PRO A 1215 18.18 62.36 -86.76
C PRO A 1215 17.55 62.93 -85.48
N GLN A 1216 17.15 64.21 -85.51
CA GLN A 1216 16.55 64.94 -84.40
C GLN A 1216 15.30 65.65 -84.88
N PHE A 1217 14.18 65.38 -84.20
CA PHE A 1217 12.96 66.17 -84.26
C PHE A 1217 12.22 65.99 -82.93
N ASN A 1218 11.44 67.00 -82.54
CA ASN A 1218 10.63 66.90 -81.34
C ASN A 1218 9.40 66.05 -81.63
N ARG A 1219 9.20 65.00 -80.83
CA ARG A 1219 7.95 64.24 -80.81
C ARG A 1219 6.78 65.11 -80.33
N PRO A 1220 5.51 64.74 -80.63
CA PRO A 1220 4.35 65.59 -80.35
C PRO A 1220 4.14 65.99 -78.88
N GLU A 1221 4.64 65.23 -77.90
CA GLU A 1221 4.17 65.30 -76.51
C GLU A 1221 4.58 66.56 -75.73
N VAL A 1222 5.61 67.30 -76.18
CA VAL A 1222 6.10 68.51 -75.46
C VAL A 1222 6.50 69.64 -76.42
N ALA A 1223 7.49 69.39 -77.28
CA ALA A 1223 8.17 70.43 -78.05
C ALA A 1223 7.80 70.44 -79.54
N MET A 1224 6.65 69.89 -79.92
CA MET A 1224 6.18 69.84 -81.31
C MET A 1224 6.19 71.21 -82.00
N HIS A 1225 5.76 72.24 -81.28
CA HIS A 1225 5.74 73.64 -81.71
C HIS A 1225 7.14 74.25 -81.93
N ARG A 1226 8.22 73.55 -81.54
CA ARG A 1226 9.62 73.94 -81.76
C ARG A 1226 10.26 73.22 -82.96
N ASN A 1227 9.51 72.38 -83.68
CA ASN A 1227 9.98 71.80 -84.93
C ASN A 1227 10.04 72.88 -86.00
N SER A 1228 11.26 73.28 -86.38
CA SER A 1228 11.49 74.21 -87.48
C SER A 1228 11.58 73.47 -88.82
N ALA A 1229 11.27 74.16 -89.91
CA ALA A 1229 11.46 73.63 -91.26
C ALA A 1229 12.94 73.30 -91.57
N GLY A 1230 13.90 73.87 -90.83
CA GLY A 1230 15.32 73.54 -90.93
C GLY A 1230 15.71 72.15 -90.41
N LEU A 1231 14.80 71.45 -89.71
CA LEU A 1231 14.98 70.03 -89.36
C LEU A 1231 14.64 69.08 -90.53
N LEU A 1232 13.88 69.56 -91.53
CA LEU A 1232 13.52 68.76 -92.70
C LEU A 1232 14.71 68.75 -93.69
N PRO A 1233 15.24 67.59 -94.10
CA PRO A 1233 16.32 67.49 -95.08
C PRO A 1233 15.80 67.73 -96.50
N SER A 1234 15.22 68.91 -96.75
CA SER A 1234 14.52 69.28 -97.98
C SER A 1234 15.39 69.27 -99.24
N HIS A 1235 16.71 69.33 -99.08
CA HIS A 1235 17.68 69.16 -100.17
C HIS A 1235 17.78 67.70 -100.66
N MET A 1236 17.43 66.72 -99.83
CA MET A 1236 17.50 65.28 -100.14
C MET A 1236 16.27 64.74 -100.88
N TRP A 1237 15.23 65.55 -101.07
CA TRP A 1237 14.05 65.16 -101.82
C TRP A 1237 13.65 66.21 -102.85
N ASP A 1238 12.89 65.78 -103.85
CA ASP A 1238 12.30 66.68 -104.83
C ASP A 1238 10.80 66.85 -104.54
N THR A 1239 10.32 68.08 -104.56
CA THR A 1239 8.90 68.42 -104.42
C THR A 1239 8.24 68.69 -105.78
N ASP A 1240 6.94 68.43 -105.85
CA ASP A 1240 6.09 68.96 -106.91
C ASP A 1240 5.70 70.42 -106.60
N LYS A 1241 5.92 71.31 -107.58
CA LYS A 1241 5.66 72.75 -107.48
C LYS A 1241 4.18 73.09 -107.38
N LYS A 1242 3.25 72.22 -107.83
CA LYS A 1242 1.80 72.49 -107.78
C LYS A 1242 1.14 72.02 -106.47
N THR A 1243 1.50 70.84 -105.97
CA THR A 1243 0.89 70.27 -104.76
C THR A 1243 1.68 70.50 -103.48
N GLY A 1244 2.94 70.96 -103.56
CA GLY A 1244 3.84 71.11 -102.41
C GLY A 1244 4.31 69.78 -101.79
N LYS A 1245 3.86 68.64 -102.33
CA LYS A 1245 4.20 67.30 -101.82
C LYS A 1245 5.54 66.83 -102.36
N VAL A 1246 6.20 65.93 -101.63
CA VAL A 1246 7.39 65.21 -102.10
C VAL A 1246 6.97 64.24 -103.22
N LYS A 1247 7.67 64.31 -104.37
CA LYS A 1247 7.47 63.41 -105.52
C LYS A 1247 8.54 62.32 -105.64
N GLY A 1248 9.67 62.46 -104.94
CA GLY A 1248 10.77 61.50 -104.95
C GLY A 1248 11.88 61.90 -103.99
N VAL A 1249 12.74 60.95 -103.60
CA VAL A 1249 13.87 61.13 -102.69
C VAL A 1249 15.16 60.73 -103.41
N LYS A 1250 16.25 61.43 -103.14
CA LYS A 1250 17.58 61.21 -103.75
C LYS A 1250 18.31 60.06 -103.06
N ASP A 1251 19.33 59.50 -103.73
CA ASP A 1251 20.24 58.55 -103.09
C ASP A 1251 20.93 59.24 -101.90
N SER A 1252 20.85 58.61 -100.72
CA SER A 1252 21.34 59.15 -99.46
C SER A 1252 22.70 58.59 -99.03
N VAL A 1253 23.28 57.68 -99.82
CA VAL A 1253 24.45 56.87 -99.42
C VAL A 1253 25.67 57.15 -100.28
N ARG A 1254 25.52 57.25 -101.61
CA ARG A 1254 26.67 57.39 -102.53
C ARG A 1254 27.55 58.61 -102.26
N ASP A 1255 26.90 59.75 -102.02
CA ASP A 1255 27.57 61.04 -101.83
C ASP A 1255 27.80 61.37 -100.34
N TYR A 1256 27.49 60.43 -99.43
CA TYR A 1256 27.55 60.66 -97.99
C TYR A 1256 28.98 60.57 -97.44
N GLN A 1257 29.47 61.69 -96.92
CA GLN A 1257 30.81 61.80 -96.30
C GLN A 1257 30.69 62.13 -94.82
N THR A 1258 31.29 61.31 -93.95
CA THR A 1258 31.36 61.57 -92.50
C THR A 1258 32.75 61.26 -91.94
N LYS A 1259 33.23 62.14 -91.06
CA LYS A 1259 34.50 61.95 -90.32
C LYS A 1259 34.36 61.09 -89.06
N THR A 1260 33.13 60.69 -88.71
CA THR A 1260 32.83 59.90 -87.51
C THR A 1260 31.88 58.74 -87.84
N PRO A 1261 32.30 57.75 -88.65
CA PRO A 1261 31.51 56.53 -88.89
C PRO A 1261 31.34 55.70 -87.60
N LEU A 1262 32.22 55.93 -86.62
CA LEU A 1262 32.06 55.52 -85.22
C LEU A 1262 32.24 56.77 -84.32
N PRO A 1263 31.68 56.76 -83.11
CA PRO A 1263 31.94 57.79 -82.08
C PRO A 1263 33.43 58.02 -81.82
N LYS A 1264 33.83 59.30 -81.72
CA LYS A 1264 35.24 59.76 -81.61
C LYS A 1264 36.04 59.12 -80.47
N TRP A 1265 35.38 58.65 -79.41
CA TRP A 1265 36.00 58.03 -78.24
C TRP A 1265 36.38 56.55 -78.43
N VAL A 1266 36.08 55.95 -79.58
CA VAL A 1266 36.41 54.56 -79.89
C VAL A 1266 37.55 54.43 -80.90
N GLN A 1267 38.57 53.68 -80.49
CA GLN A 1267 39.75 53.32 -81.26
C GLN A 1267 39.86 51.79 -81.18
N LEU A 1268 39.78 51.07 -82.32
CA LEU A 1268 39.65 49.61 -82.39
C LEU A 1268 40.87 48.96 -83.05
#